data_AF-A0A2C5Z238-F1
#
_entry.id   AF-A0A2C5Z238-F1
#
_cell.length_a   1.000
_cell.length_b   1.000
_cell.length_c   1.000
_cell.angle_alpha   90.00
_cell.angle_beta   90.00
_cell.angle_gamma   90.00
#
_symmetry.space_group_name_H-M   'P 1'
#
loop_
_entity.id
_entity.type
_entity.pdbx_description
1 polymer ?
#
loop_
_entity_poly.entity_id
_entity_poly.type
_entity_poly.pdbx_seq_one_letter_code
_entity_poly.pdbx_strand_id
1 'polypeptide(L)'
;MILQHVFTWWAVPVLVVVWYGYGYLFSHRHLRGIPAPLGAQLSDLWLAMVARMRGRSLYVDRAHQRLGKMVRIQPNHVSIADESAIAAVYGHGNGFLKTEFYDVFVSVLPSVFNTRSRSAHARKRKFVSNAFSLRTVTEFEPYIYSALEIFIAKLDTLINESPHRNEKGKPEARVDAFSWLNFLAFDIIGDLAFGAPFGMLQRGADEVEVRDGFEGPSKFVSAVELLHSRGETNATLGCIPWFKPWVTSNILPIPSLRKGIAANERFTGVAAARVKQRLNPSEPPLEKRRDILARLIESRDEDGKPLDVKELTAEATAYLVAGSDTTSTALCITMESLSRHPHALKRLQTELDAVMPSDVIIPHASDVNDLPYLNWVVNESLRYHTILGLGLPRRIPDDSAGVTILGRYFPPGTVLSVPTYTLHHDREIWGDDADEFKPERWATLTTRQKTAFNPFSYGPRACIGRNLAEMEVRLITAAWARRYAVRPLAETESVVKEGFLRKPVRVDMALSRRKFHTSIFVHSVIAITGLACETSVFTKARTQAADFRPQRGDDVISVYRFLHGDQPLGREARWKGALIGHALPGGMVTREAFEALAGEIVHRLEAIVAEEREGIDGLWFDIHGAMCVEGLDDAEAELLRRIRPVVGQRVIVSASMDLHGNVSAELAHICDLITCYRKAPHEDELETKERACRNLVKLLVATPGSVQRPLKAWIPVPVLLPGEQTSTRVDPARRVYAAVAEVAAREGVIDAALWVGYPWSDEPRNRAVVMVVGWEKGPVGEGAERLARLFWDARSEFKFVAAADSLNVCLDAAIASPREKRPFFVSDSGDNPTAGGSGDVTWSLTRILDRPEFKTDPGRYTVIYASLPGPSAVETAAAAGVGATVSVVAGADVDDQFGPPLKMTGEVYAVKRGDKYAEMEVVVRVGCVFVILTKRRKPYHKERDFTDLKLRPREADIVIVKIGYLEPELYDMAKGWVLALTPGGVDQDLPRLGHKRIWRPMWPFDRLFLFLFSSPRAIITTVVVVLVIVVVIIVLVIVIVIVVVVVVVVVLVLVVIIVITTTTRM
;
A
#
# COMPACT_ATOMS: atom_id res chain seq x y z
N MET A 1 25.32 69.46 -25.27
CA MET A 1 23.87 69.68 -25.07
C MET A 1 23.16 68.48 -24.45
N ILE A 2 23.22 67.25 -25.00
CA ILE A 2 22.50 66.09 -24.43
C ILE A 2 22.97 65.72 -23.00
N LEU A 3 24.28 65.80 -22.71
CA LEU A 3 24.85 65.52 -21.38
C LEU A 3 24.39 66.45 -20.26
N GLN A 4 23.97 67.69 -20.54
CA GLN A 4 23.45 68.61 -19.52
C GLN A 4 22.04 68.23 -19.04
N HIS A 5 21.29 67.50 -19.86
CA HIS A 5 19.95 67.00 -19.53
C HIS A 5 19.98 65.61 -18.86
N VAL A 6 21.12 64.91 -18.87
CA VAL A 6 21.26 63.58 -18.21
C VAL A 6 21.30 63.73 -16.67
N PHE A 7 21.72 64.89 -16.15
CA PHE A 7 21.84 65.16 -14.71
C PHE A 7 20.73 66.07 -14.13
N THR A 8 19.69 66.39 -14.91
CA THR A 8 18.55 67.17 -14.40
C THR A 8 17.59 66.31 -13.57
N TRP A 9 16.94 66.91 -12.57
CA TRP A 9 16.04 66.20 -11.64
C TRP A 9 14.88 65.44 -12.33
N TRP A 10 14.48 65.83 -13.55
CA TRP A 10 13.44 65.14 -14.34
C TRP A 10 13.96 63.97 -15.19
N ALA A 11 15.29 63.80 -15.33
CA ALA A 11 15.88 62.71 -16.13
C ALA A 11 15.61 61.34 -15.52
N VAL A 12 15.63 61.23 -14.18
CA VAL A 12 15.37 59.98 -13.47
C VAL A 12 13.92 59.49 -13.67
N PRO A 13 12.87 60.31 -13.45
CA PRO A 13 11.50 59.93 -13.79
C PRO A 13 11.32 59.51 -15.25
N VAL A 14 11.93 60.23 -16.20
CA VAL A 14 11.84 59.90 -17.64
C VAL A 14 12.51 58.56 -17.93
N LEU A 15 13.70 58.30 -17.39
CA LEU A 15 14.39 57.01 -17.56
C LEU A 15 13.58 55.85 -16.97
N VAL A 16 12.92 56.06 -15.82
CA VAL A 16 12.03 55.05 -15.21
C VAL A 16 10.82 54.78 -16.11
N VAL A 17 10.18 55.81 -16.64
CA VAL A 17 9.04 55.68 -17.57
C VAL A 17 9.47 54.99 -18.87
N VAL A 18 10.62 55.35 -19.43
CA VAL A 18 11.18 54.72 -20.64
C VAL A 18 11.54 53.26 -20.37
N TRP A 19 12.15 52.93 -19.24
CA TRP A 19 12.51 51.56 -18.88
C TRP A 19 11.28 50.65 -18.80
N TYR A 20 10.26 51.04 -18.03
CA TYR A 20 9.03 50.26 -17.88
C TYR A 20 8.17 50.27 -19.15
N GLY A 21 8.11 51.41 -19.85
CA GLY A 21 7.43 51.54 -21.14
C GLY A 21 8.05 50.66 -22.21
N TYR A 22 9.38 50.62 -22.30
CA TYR A 22 10.12 49.74 -23.22
C TYR A 22 9.85 48.26 -22.90
N GLY A 23 9.93 47.89 -21.62
CA GLY A 23 9.63 46.53 -21.18
C GLY A 23 8.21 46.08 -21.56
N TYR A 24 7.21 46.95 -21.41
CA TYR A 24 5.82 46.66 -21.80
C TYR A 24 5.63 46.61 -23.33
N LEU A 25 6.21 47.56 -24.06
CA LEU A 25 6.01 47.68 -25.49
C LEU A 25 6.81 46.63 -26.29
N PHE A 26 8.01 46.27 -25.86
CA PHE A 26 8.91 45.43 -26.64
C PHE A 26 9.19 44.08 -25.97
N SER A 27 9.69 44.09 -24.73
CA SER A 27 10.17 42.86 -24.07
C SER A 27 9.06 41.86 -23.73
N HIS A 28 7.85 42.32 -23.41
CA HIS A 28 6.73 41.47 -22.99
C HIS A 28 5.52 41.58 -23.92
N ARG A 29 5.75 41.91 -25.20
CA ARG A 29 4.68 42.12 -26.19
C ARG A 29 3.79 40.90 -26.41
N HIS A 30 4.32 39.68 -26.20
CA HIS A 30 3.57 38.43 -26.34
C HIS A 30 2.53 38.21 -25.23
N LEU A 31 2.65 38.92 -24.11
CA LEU A 31 1.67 38.92 -23.02
C LEU A 31 0.62 40.03 -23.19
N ARG A 32 0.66 40.80 -24.28
CA ARG A 32 -0.41 41.75 -24.60
C ARG A 32 -1.73 40.98 -24.82
N GLY A 33 -2.81 41.53 -24.27
CA GLY A 33 -4.14 40.90 -24.27
C GLY A 33 -4.43 40.03 -23.05
N ILE A 34 -3.45 39.75 -22.18
CA ILE A 34 -3.73 39.15 -20.88
C ILE A 34 -4.12 40.26 -19.90
N PRO A 35 -5.30 40.21 -19.28
CA PRO A 35 -5.74 41.18 -18.28
C PRO A 35 -4.77 41.31 -17.11
N ALA A 36 -4.62 42.52 -16.56
CA ALA A 36 -3.72 42.80 -15.44
C ALA A 36 -4.35 43.81 -14.47
N PRO A 37 -4.12 43.68 -13.15
CA PRO A 37 -4.33 44.77 -12.21
C PRO A 37 -3.52 46.02 -12.62
N LEU A 38 -4.02 47.20 -12.26
CA LEU A 38 -3.38 48.45 -12.63
C LEU A 38 -1.90 48.47 -12.18
N GLY A 39 -0.99 48.70 -13.14
CA GLY A 39 0.46 48.75 -12.90
C GLY A 39 1.19 47.40 -12.91
N ALA A 40 0.51 46.27 -12.73
CA ALA A 40 1.14 44.93 -12.68
C ALA A 40 1.80 44.52 -14.00
N GLN A 41 1.27 44.99 -15.13
CA GLN A 41 1.86 44.77 -16.46
C GLN A 41 3.11 45.61 -16.74
N LEU A 42 3.36 46.66 -15.94
CA LEU A 42 4.46 47.62 -16.14
C LEU A 42 5.63 47.35 -15.21
N SER A 43 5.39 47.01 -13.93
CA SER A 43 6.45 46.78 -12.94
C SER A 43 6.10 45.66 -11.94
N ASP A 44 7.13 45.16 -11.26
CA ASP A 44 7.00 44.16 -10.19
C ASP A 44 6.38 44.72 -8.89
N LEU A 45 6.19 46.05 -8.83
CA LEU A 45 5.80 46.75 -7.62
C LEU A 45 4.40 46.36 -7.14
N TRP A 46 3.47 46.06 -8.06
CA TRP A 46 2.12 45.66 -7.67
C TRP A 46 2.15 44.40 -6.80
N LEU A 47 2.83 43.34 -7.27
CA LEU A 47 2.90 42.08 -6.53
C LEU A 47 3.70 42.24 -5.23
N ALA A 48 4.80 43.00 -5.26
CA ALA A 48 5.58 43.30 -4.07
C ALA A 48 4.78 44.10 -3.02
N MET A 49 3.94 45.04 -3.45
CA MET A 49 3.08 45.84 -2.57
C MET A 49 2.02 44.97 -1.91
N VAL A 50 1.32 44.11 -2.66
CA VAL A 50 0.29 43.23 -2.06
C VAL A 50 0.91 42.18 -1.14
N ALA A 51 2.12 41.70 -1.43
CA ALA A 51 2.90 40.87 -0.52
C ALA A 51 3.28 41.63 0.76
N ARG A 52 3.71 42.89 0.64
CA ARG A 52 4.05 43.75 1.79
C ARG A 52 2.84 44.10 2.66
N MET A 53 1.66 44.18 2.05
CA MET A 53 0.37 44.35 2.74
C MET A 53 -0.15 43.06 3.39
N ARG A 54 0.58 41.94 3.28
CA ARG A 54 0.24 40.64 3.89
C ARG A 54 -1.09 40.05 3.41
N GLY A 55 -1.43 40.26 2.13
CA GLY A 55 -2.67 39.72 1.54
C GLY A 55 -2.53 39.22 0.10
N ARG A 56 -1.32 38.86 -0.32
CA ARG A 56 -1.00 38.47 -1.70
C ARG A 56 -2.02 37.51 -2.30
N SER A 57 -2.36 36.42 -1.61
CA SER A 57 -3.30 35.41 -2.11
C SER A 57 -4.69 36.01 -2.35
N LEU A 58 -5.20 36.80 -1.40
CA LEU A 58 -6.51 37.46 -1.49
C LEU A 58 -6.57 38.55 -2.57
N TYR A 59 -5.47 39.27 -2.81
CA TYR A 59 -5.41 40.27 -3.89
C TYR A 59 -5.33 39.60 -5.28
N VAL A 60 -4.58 38.50 -5.40
CA VAL A 60 -4.52 37.72 -6.65
C VAL A 60 -5.86 37.05 -6.93
N ASP A 61 -6.52 36.51 -5.92
CA ASP A 61 -7.85 35.92 -6.02
C ASP A 61 -8.90 36.92 -6.52
N ARG A 62 -8.98 38.10 -5.88
CA ARG A 62 -9.86 39.19 -6.35
C ARG A 62 -9.53 39.65 -7.76
N ALA A 63 -8.27 39.54 -8.19
CA ALA A 63 -7.91 39.83 -9.57
C ALA A 63 -8.47 38.76 -10.52
N HIS A 64 -8.38 37.48 -10.18
CA HIS A 64 -8.98 36.38 -10.94
C HIS A 64 -10.51 36.48 -11.02
N GLN A 65 -11.18 36.76 -9.91
CA GLN A 65 -12.64 36.96 -9.87
C GLN A 65 -13.10 38.08 -10.82
N ARG A 66 -12.28 39.12 -11.02
CA ARG A 66 -12.63 40.27 -11.87
C ARG A 66 -12.18 40.12 -13.33
N LEU A 67 -11.04 39.47 -13.55
CA LEU A 67 -10.32 39.50 -14.82
C LEU A 67 -10.26 38.13 -15.53
N GLY A 68 -10.74 37.06 -14.89
CA GLY A 68 -10.85 35.72 -15.44
C GLY A 68 -9.71 34.77 -15.04
N LYS A 69 -9.64 33.62 -15.71
CA LYS A 69 -8.73 32.51 -15.37
C LYS A 69 -7.23 32.81 -15.61
N MET A 70 -6.89 33.77 -16.46
CA MET A 70 -5.50 34.19 -16.71
C MET A 70 -5.31 35.66 -16.35
N VAL A 71 -4.41 35.93 -15.40
CA VAL A 71 -4.12 37.29 -14.93
C VAL A 71 -2.62 37.54 -14.92
N ARG A 72 -2.18 38.63 -15.55
CA ARG A 72 -0.79 39.08 -15.51
C ARG A 72 -0.55 39.87 -14.23
N ILE A 73 0.28 39.32 -13.34
CA ILE A 73 0.54 39.84 -11.99
C ILE A 73 1.92 40.52 -11.85
N GLN A 74 2.82 40.33 -12.83
CA GLN A 74 4.06 41.10 -13.01
C GLN A 74 4.35 41.22 -14.53
N PRO A 75 5.33 42.03 -14.98
CA PRO A 75 5.62 42.20 -16.39
C PRO A 75 5.85 40.89 -17.16
N ASN A 76 6.51 39.90 -16.57
CA ASN A 76 6.73 38.59 -17.20
C ASN A 76 5.95 37.44 -16.53
N HIS A 77 5.07 37.71 -15.55
CA HIS A 77 4.45 36.69 -14.72
C HIS A 77 2.92 36.63 -14.93
N VAL A 78 2.45 35.48 -15.37
CA VAL A 78 1.02 35.16 -15.53
C VAL A 78 0.60 34.12 -14.48
N SER A 79 -0.43 34.46 -13.72
CA SER A 79 -1.12 33.54 -12.82
C SER A 79 -2.30 32.90 -13.56
N ILE A 80 -2.46 31.58 -13.42
CA ILE A 80 -3.48 30.79 -14.12
C ILE A 80 -4.30 30.04 -13.09
N ALA A 81 -5.53 30.48 -12.84
CA ALA A 81 -6.50 29.86 -11.95
C ALA A 81 -7.34 28.83 -12.72
N ASP A 82 -6.71 27.72 -13.10
CA ASP A 82 -7.36 26.57 -13.71
C ASP A 82 -6.63 25.28 -13.32
N GLU A 83 -7.36 24.22 -12.98
CA GLU A 83 -6.75 22.98 -12.49
C GLU A 83 -5.88 22.29 -13.54
N SER A 84 -6.16 22.49 -14.84
CA SER A 84 -5.35 21.91 -15.93
C SER A 84 -3.93 22.49 -15.99
N ALA A 85 -3.74 23.71 -15.47
CA ALA A 85 -2.44 24.36 -15.44
C ALA A 85 -1.48 23.74 -14.41
N ILE A 86 -1.98 22.98 -13.42
CA ILE A 86 -1.15 22.35 -12.38
C ILE A 86 -0.13 21.40 -13.01
N ALA A 87 -0.59 20.47 -13.84
CA ALA A 87 0.29 19.51 -14.50
C ALA A 87 1.20 20.20 -15.52
N ALA A 88 0.68 21.17 -16.28
CA ALA A 88 1.45 21.91 -17.28
C ALA A 88 2.61 22.70 -16.66
N VAL A 89 2.38 23.38 -15.53
CA VAL A 89 3.36 24.28 -14.89
C VAL A 89 4.27 23.54 -13.90
N TYR A 90 3.74 22.55 -13.16
CA TYR A 90 4.49 21.87 -12.08
C TYR A 90 4.86 20.42 -12.38
N GLY A 91 4.29 19.80 -13.42
CA GLY A 91 4.44 18.38 -13.71
C GLY A 91 5.85 17.94 -14.16
N HIS A 92 5.98 16.63 -14.34
CA HIS A 92 7.21 16.03 -14.87
C HIS A 92 7.34 16.32 -16.37
N GLY A 93 8.57 16.39 -16.88
CA GLY A 93 8.84 16.52 -18.32
C GLY A 93 8.74 17.92 -18.92
N ASN A 94 8.10 18.89 -18.26
CA ASN A 94 7.97 20.27 -18.78
C ASN A 94 9.29 21.08 -18.77
N GLY A 95 10.26 20.67 -17.93
CA GLY A 95 11.57 21.30 -17.80
C GLY A 95 11.58 22.67 -17.12
N PHE A 96 10.45 23.16 -16.57
CA PHE A 96 10.37 24.51 -16.02
C PHE A 96 11.23 24.72 -14.77
N LEU A 97 11.77 25.93 -14.63
CA LEU A 97 12.72 26.28 -13.59
C LEU A 97 12.08 27.11 -12.49
N LYS A 98 12.53 26.94 -11.25
CA LYS A 98 12.23 27.92 -10.19
C LYS A 98 12.82 29.28 -10.56
N THR A 99 12.07 30.37 -10.36
CA THR A 99 12.54 31.72 -10.63
C THR A 99 13.49 32.23 -9.54
N GLU A 100 14.08 33.39 -9.78
CA GLU A 100 14.82 34.22 -8.81
C GLU A 100 14.03 34.55 -7.52
N PHE A 101 12.71 34.36 -7.51
CA PHE A 101 11.89 34.44 -6.30
C PHE A 101 12.43 33.55 -5.17
N TYR A 102 13.05 32.42 -5.50
CA TYR A 102 13.54 31.46 -4.51
C TYR A 102 14.89 31.86 -3.90
N ASP A 103 15.64 32.79 -4.50
CA ASP A 103 17.00 33.15 -4.07
C ASP A 103 17.01 33.90 -2.72
N VAL A 104 15.91 34.55 -2.36
CA VAL A 104 15.75 35.21 -1.04
C VAL A 104 15.62 34.20 0.11
N PHE A 105 15.33 32.93 -0.18
CA PHE A 105 15.22 31.86 0.81
C PHE A 105 16.51 31.08 1.02
N VAL A 106 17.58 31.40 0.27
CA VAL A 106 18.90 30.79 0.42
C VAL A 106 19.51 31.23 1.75
N SER A 107 19.95 30.26 2.56
CA SER A 107 20.69 30.50 3.81
C SER A 107 22.19 30.47 3.55
N VAL A 108 22.86 29.35 3.83
CA VAL A 108 24.31 29.17 3.60
C VAL A 108 24.59 28.74 2.17
N LEU A 109 23.85 27.74 1.70
CA LEU A 109 23.86 27.24 0.33
C LEU A 109 22.42 26.98 -0.12
N PRO A 110 22.16 26.84 -1.44
CA PRO A 110 20.87 26.39 -1.90
C PRO A 110 20.52 25.01 -1.31
N SER A 111 19.34 24.90 -0.71
CA SER A 111 18.75 23.65 -0.22
C SER A 111 17.85 23.04 -1.29
N VAL A 112 17.31 21.84 -1.07
CA VAL A 112 16.35 21.21 -1.99
C VAL A 112 15.12 22.12 -2.25
N PHE A 113 14.74 22.96 -1.28
CA PHE A 113 13.61 23.87 -1.41
C PHE A 113 13.85 25.03 -2.38
N ASN A 114 15.03 25.64 -2.41
CA ASN A 114 15.28 26.86 -3.19
C ASN A 114 16.23 26.64 -4.39
N THR A 115 16.82 25.44 -4.54
CA THR A 115 17.69 25.11 -5.68
C THR A 115 16.94 25.24 -7.01
N ARG A 116 17.40 26.14 -7.88
CA ARG A 116 16.78 26.42 -9.19
C ARG A 116 17.21 25.44 -10.27
N SER A 117 18.51 25.14 -10.35
CA SER A 117 19.08 24.17 -11.30
C SER A 117 18.39 22.80 -11.17
N ARG A 118 18.05 22.19 -12.31
CA ARG A 118 17.39 20.88 -12.36
C ARG A 118 18.32 19.76 -11.90
N SER A 119 19.55 19.73 -12.42
CA SER A 119 20.55 18.71 -12.08
C SER A 119 20.93 18.79 -10.60
N ALA A 120 21.22 19.99 -10.10
CA ALA A 120 21.55 20.18 -8.69
C ALA A 120 20.39 19.79 -7.76
N HIS A 121 19.15 20.12 -8.13
CA HIS A 121 17.99 19.69 -7.36
C HIS A 121 17.78 18.18 -7.42
N ALA A 122 17.91 17.55 -8.58
CA ALA A 122 17.77 16.10 -8.71
C ALA A 122 18.79 15.37 -7.84
N ARG A 123 20.07 15.80 -7.87
CA ARG A 123 21.14 15.33 -6.97
C ARG A 123 20.71 15.46 -5.51
N LYS A 124 20.34 16.66 -5.05
CA LYS A 124 19.92 16.90 -3.66
C LYS A 124 18.72 16.05 -3.26
N ARG A 125 17.68 16.03 -4.11
CA ARG A 125 16.43 15.29 -3.87
C ARG A 125 16.67 13.81 -3.67
N LYS A 126 17.62 13.21 -4.42
CA LYS A 126 18.00 11.79 -4.31
C LYS A 126 18.54 11.44 -2.92
N PHE A 127 19.32 12.33 -2.29
CA PHE A 127 19.86 12.09 -0.94
C PHE A 127 18.80 12.26 0.14
N VAL A 128 17.95 13.26 -0.03
CA VAL A 128 16.98 13.61 1.02
C VAL A 128 15.70 12.75 0.96
N SER A 129 15.34 12.18 -0.19
CA SER A 129 14.08 11.45 -0.36
C SER A 129 13.95 10.21 0.52
N ASN A 130 15.06 9.52 0.78
CA ASN A 130 15.05 8.32 1.62
C ASN A 130 14.63 8.65 3.06
N ALA A 131 15.07 9.79 3.60
CA ALA A 131 14.73 10.24 4.95
C ALA A 131 13.24 10.55 5.13
N PHE A 132 12.51 10.80 4.04
CA PHE A 132 11.07 11.09 4.05
C PHE A 132 10.22 9.99 3.38
N SER A 133 10.80 8.82 3.14
CA SER A 133 10.04 7.66 2.66
C SER A 133 9.01 7.23 3.71
N LEU A 134 7.88 6.64 3.29
CA LEU A 134 6.83 6.21 4.21
C LEU A 134 7.38 5.26 5.30
N ARG A 135 8.25 4.32 4.90
CA ARG A 135 8.94 3.38 5.81
C ARG A 135 9.83 4.09 6.84
N THR A 136 10.53 5.15 6.45
CA THR A 136 11.40 5.89 7.39
C THR A 136 10.58 6.79 8.31
N VAL A 137 9.50 7.41 7.79
CA VAL A 137 8.63 8.26 8.59
C VAL A 137 7.97 7.49 9.74
N THR A 138 7.60 6.22 9.55
CA THR A 138 7.09 5.38 10.65
C THR A 138 8.13 5.14 11.75
N GLU A 139 9.44 5.20 11.44
CA GLU A 139 10.49 5.10 12.47
C GLU A 139 10.58 6.38 13.34
N PHE A 140 9.98 7.50 12.90
CA PHE A 140 10.01 8.78 13.62
C PHE A 140 8.90 8.90 14.67
N GLU A 141 7.91 8.01 14.65
CA GLU A 141 6.76 8.04 15.55
C GLU A 141 7.14 8.16 17.05
N PRO A 142 8.14 7.41 17.58
CA PRO A 142 8.49 7.52 19.00
C PRO A 142 8.88 8.94 19.44
N TYR A 143 9.56 9.71 18.58
CA TYR A 143 9.97 11.08 18.88
C TYR A 143 8.78 12.04 18.92
N ILE A 144 7.82 11.85 18.00
CA ILE A 144 6.57 12.61 17.97
C ILE A 144 5.72 12.28 19.20
N TYR A 145 5.65 10.98 19.55
CA TYR A 145 4.92 10.49 20.71
C TYR A 145 5.43 11.12 22.00
N SER A 146 6.75 11.15 22.23
CA SER A 146 7.34 11.79 23.41
C SER A 146 7.04 13.29 23.52
N ALA A 147 7.06 14.03 22.40
CA ALA A 147 6.66 15.44 22.41
C ALA A 147 5.16 15.61 22.74
N LEU A 148 4.32 14.70 22.24
CA LEU A 148 2.88 14.71 22.46
C LEU A 148 2.52 14.35 23.91
N GLU A 149 3.27 13.48 24.58
CA GLU A 149 3.15 13.21 26.02
C GLU A 149 3.34 14.48 26.84
N ILE A 150 4.40 15.23 26.57
CA ILE A 150 4.67 16.51 27.25
C ILE A 150 3.56 17.51 26.95
N PHE A 151 3.12 17.61 25.69
CA PHE A 151 2.05 18.52 25.29
C PHE A 151 0.75 18.24 26.03
N ILE A 152 0.30 16.99 26.04
CA ILE A 152 -0.93 16.58 26.74
C ILE A 152 -0.80 16.80 28.24
N ALA A 153 0.34 16.45 28.85
CA ALA A 153 0.58 16.69 30.26
C ALA A 153 0.50 18.19 30.60
N LYS A 154 1.09 19.07 29.79
CA LYS A 154 1.01 20.52 29.98
C LYS A 154 -0.41 21.06 29.85
N LEU A 155 -1.16 20.64 28.83
CA LEU A 155 -2.57 21.04 28.68
C LEU A 155 -3.41 20.57 29.87
N ASP A 156 -3.18 19.35 30.35
CA ASP A 156 -3.84 18.79 31.52
C ASP A 156 -3.55 19.58 32.80
N THR A 157 -2.28 19.98 33.01
CA THR A 157 -1.87 20.84 34.12
C THR A 157 -2.57 22.19 34.04
N LEU A 158 -2.56 22.84 32.87
CA LEU A 158 -3.24 24.12 32.66
C LEU A 158 -4.75 24.03 32.97
N ILE A 159 -5.40 22.93 32.60
CA ILE A 159 -6.82 22.72 32.91
C ILE A 159 -7.04 22.57 34.41
N ASN A 160 -6.21 21.78 35.09
CA ASN A 160 -6.35 21.50 36.52
C ASN A 160 -6.10 22.75 37.39
N GLU A 161 -5.09 23.54 37.02
CA GLU A 161 -4.69 24.75 37.75
C GLU A 161 -5.51 25.99 37.37
N SER A 162 -6.34 25.89 36.32
CA SER A 162 -7.11 27.03 35.83
C SER A 162 -8.13 27.54 36.86
N PRO A 163 -8.22 28.87 37.07
CA PRO A 163 -9.29 29.47 37.85
C PRO A 163 -10.64 29.46 37.12
N HIS A 164 -10.66 29.19 35.81
CA HIS A 164 -11.88 29.23 35.01
C HIS A 164 -12.66 27.91 35.07
N ARG A 165 -13.98 28.01 34.89
CA ARG A 165 -14.90 26.87 34.79
C ARG A 165 -15.76 27.02 33.54
N ASN A 166 -16.07 25.90 32.90
CA ASN A 166 -17.03 25.87 31.80
C ASN A 166 -18.48 25.98 32.33
N GLU A 167 -19.46 26.03 31.42
CA GLU A 167 -20.90 26.14 31.74
C GLU A 167 -21.41 25.01 32.66
N LYS A 168 -20.71 23.88 32.71
CA LYS A 168 -21.03 22.71 33.55
C LYS A 168 -20.22 22.67 34.86
N GLY A 169 -19.56 23.76 35.23
CA GLY A 169 -18.76 23.88 36.45
C GLY A 169 -17.45 23.08 36.46
N LYS A 170 -16.98 22.57 35.31
CA LYS A 170 -15.71 21.80 35.24
C LYS A 170 -14.52 22.73 34.98
N PRO A 171 -13.31 22.40 35.46
CA PRO A 171 -12.09 23.14 35.13
C PRO A 171 -11.88 23.29 33.62
N GLU A 172 -11.48 24.49 33.21
CA GLU A 172 -11.28 24.84 31.80
C GLU A 172 -10.06 25.75 31.66
N ALA A 173 -9.06 25.36 30.85
CA ALA A 173 -7.94 26.23 30.53
C ALA A 173 -8.31 27.22 29.42
N ARG A 174 -7.82 28.45 29.50
CA ARG A 174 -7.88 29.45 28.42
C ARG A 174 -6.46 29.65 27.88
N VAL A 175 -6.21 29.27 26.64
CA VAL A 175 -4.86 29.26 26.06
C VAL A 175 -4.86 29.87 24.66
N ASP A 176 -3.71 30.42 24.26
CA ASP A 176 -3.43 30.64 22.84
C ASP A 176 -3.00 29.32 22.21
N ALA A 177 -3.92 28.67 21.48
CA ALA A 177 -3.69 27.38 20.86
C ALA A 177 -2.55 27.44 19.82
N PHE A 178 -2.39 28.57 19.12
CA PHE A 178 -1.35 28.68 18.11
C PHE A 178 0.04 28.67 18.72
N SER A 179 0.24 29.34 19.86
CA SER A 179 1.51 29.32 20.60
C SER A 179 1.89 27.90 21.04
N TRP A 180 0.96 27.17 21.67
CA TRP A 180 1.20 25.79 22.13
C TRP A 180 1.49 24.81 20.98
N LEU A 181 0.81 24.95 19.85
CA LEU A 181 1.05 24.14 18.66
C LEU A 181 2.35 24.51 17.94
N ASN A 182 2.80 25.76 18.04
CA ASN A 182 4.15 26.14 17.63
C ASN A 182 5.21 25.47 18.52
N PHE A 183 5.05 25.50 19.84
CA PHE A 183 6.00 24.82 20.74
C PHE A 183 6.14 23.34 20.40
N LEU A 184 5.01 22.67 20.15
CA LEU A 184 4.96 21.27 19.74
C LEU A 184 5.70 21.02 18.42
N ALA A 185 5.35 21.75 17.37
CA ALA A 185 5.96 21.56 16.06
C ALA A 185 7.47 21.86 16.06
N PHE A 186 7.90 22.91 16.79
CA PHE A 186 9.31 23.25 16.94
C PHE A 186 10.10 22.17 17.68
N ASP A 187 9.56 21.63 18.77
CA ASP A 187 10.25 20.58 19.53
C ASP A 187 10.31 19.27 18.73
N ILE A 188 9.24 18.89 18.01
CA ILE A 188 9.24 17.71 17.14
C ILE A 188 10.29 17.86 16.03
N ILE A 189 10.22 18.93 15.22
CA ILE A 189 11.18 19.09 14.13
C ILE A 189 12.59 19.36 14.64
N GLY A 190 12.74 19.95 15.83
CA GLY A 190 14.01 20.10 16.51
C GLY A 190 14.64 18.74 16.79
N ASP A 191 13.85 17.84 17.38
CA ASP A 191 14.27 16.48 17.70
C ASP A 191 14.56 15.64 16.45
N LEU A 192 13.74 15.75 15.40
CA LEU A 192 13.95 15.03 14.13
C LEU A 192 15.09 15.60 13.27
N ALA A 193 15.25 16.93 13.20
CA ALA A 193 16.24 17.57 12.33
C ALA A 193 17.60 17.78 13.00
N PHE A 194 17.70 17.69 14.33
CA PHE A 194 18.95 17.93 15.07
C PHE A 194 19.26 16.90 16.15
N GLY A 195 18.35 15.98 16.43
CA GLY A 195 18.54 14.93 17.43
C GLY A 195 18.23 15.35 18.88
N ALA A 196 17.71 16.57 19.08
CA ALA A 196 17.24 17.05 20.37
C ALA A 196 16.20 18.17 20.22
N PRO A 197 15.15 18.20 21.06
CA PRO A 197 14.16 19.28 21.05
C PRO A 197 14.77 20.63 21.46
N PHE A 198 14.03 21.72 21.25
CA PHE A 198 14.40 23.04 21.76
C PHE A 198 13.95 23.24 23.21
N GLY A 199 13.01 22.43 23.69
CA GLY A 199 12.43 22.47 25.03
C GLY A 199 11.36 23.54 25.20
N MET A 200 10.78 24.02 24.10
CA MET A 200 9.70 25.03 24.13
C MET A 200 8.47 24.51 24.87
N LEU A 201 8.08 23.25 24.64
CA LEU A 201 6.94 22.64 25.31
C LEU A 201 7.14 22.55 26.83
N GLN A 202 8.34 22.13 27.25
CA GLN A 202 8.66 21.96 28.65
C GLN A 202 8.62 23.30 29.41
N ARG A 203 9.12 24.37 28.78
CA ARG A 203 9.11 25.73 29.33
C ARG A 203 7.75 26.43 29.19
N GLY A 204 6.97 26.08 28.17
CA GLY A 204 5.77 26.82 27.80
C GLY A 204 6.07 28.20 27.20
N ALA A 205 7.21 28.34 26.50
CA ALA A 205 7.70 29.59 25.93
C ALA A 205 8.40 29.35 24.58
N ASP A 206 8.27 30.29 23.64
CA ASP A 206 8.86 30.24 22.29
C ASP A 206 10.35 30.63 22.22
N GLU A 207 11.07 30.51 23.34
CA GLU A 207 12.45 30.96 23.44
C GLU A 207 13.44 29.89 22.95
N VAL A 208 14.33 30.28 22.03
CA VAL A 208 15.48 29.48 21.57
C VAL A 208 16.79 30.19 21.84
N GLU A 209 17.80 29.41 22.20
CA GLU A 209 19.18 29.89 22.34
C GLU A 209 19.77 30.19 20.95
N VAL A 210 20.18 31.43 20.75
CA VAL A 210 20.98 31.88 19.59
C VAL A 210 22.34 32.33 20.09
N ARG A 211 23.41 31.97 19.38
CA ARG A 211 24.76 32.47 19.65
C ARG A 211 25.22 33.39 18.53
N ASP A 212 25.85 34.50 18.91
CA ASP A 212 26.52 35.40 17.98
C ASP A 212 27.87 34.77 17.55
N GLY A 213 27.90 34.04 16.43
CA GLY A 213 29.08 33.29 16.00
C GLY A 213 29.36 32.02 16.82
N PHE A 214 30.56 31.44 16.71
CA PHE A 214 30.88 30.16 17.36
C PHE A 214 31.22 30.26 18.86
N GLU A 215 31.62 31.45 19.33
CA GLU A 215 32.10 31.69 20.71
C GLU A 215 31.42 32.89 21.39
N GLY A 216 30.42 33.51 20.75
CA GLY A 216 29.71 34.65 21.33
C GLY A 216 28.71 34.26 22.44
N PRO A 217 28.26 35.24 23.24
CA PRO A 217 27.30 35.01 24.30
C PRO A 217 25.97 34.48 23.76
N SER A 218 25.37 33.54 24.49
CA SER A 218 24.06 33.01 24.17
C SER A 218 22.96 34.01 24.55
N LYS A 219 21.97 34.16 23.65
CA LYS A 219 20.78 35.00 23.85
C LYS A 219 19.55 34.18 23.55
N PHE A 220 18.55 34.26 24.41
CA PHE A 220 17.22 33.70 24.12
C PHE A 220 16.42 34.68 23.28
N VAL A 221 15.82 34.17 22.20
CA VAL A 221 14.95 34.94 21.31
C VAL A 221 13.72 34.12 20.93
N SER A 222 12.63 34.81 20.60
CA SER A 222 11.42 34.16 20.09
C SER A 222 11.67 33.51 18.73
N ALA A 223 11.56 32.18 18.65
CA ALA A 223 11.71 31.43 17.42
C ALA A 223 10.58 31.72 16.43
N VAL A 224 9.36 31.87 16.94
CA VAL A 224 8.15 32.16 16.16
C VAL A 224 8.28 33.54 15.51
N GLU A 225 8.69 34.56 16.25
CA GLU A 225 8.85 35.92 15.72
C GLU A 225 9.97 35.99 14.66
N LEU A 226 11.07 35.26 14.84
CA LEU A 226 12.13 35.14 13.84
C LEU A 226 11.61 34.51 12.54
N LEU A 227 10.90 33.40 12.65
CA LEU A 227 10.32 32.67 11.52
C LEU A 227 9.30 33.54 10.76
N HIS A 228 8.45 34.25 11.48
CA HIS A 228 7.42 35.13 10.93
C HIS A 228 8.04 36.33 10.20
N SER A 229 8.94 37.06 10.88
CA SER A 229 9.60 38.24 10.32
C SER A 229 10.40 37.90 9.05
N ARG A 230 11.07 36.74 9.05
CA ARG A 230 11.76 36.17 7.88
C ARG A 230 10.77 35.89 6.73
N GLY A 231 9.69 35.17 7.00
CA GLY A 231 8.73 34.75 5.98
C GLY A 231 8.07 35.94 5.26
N GLU A 232 7.67 36.97 6.01
CA GLU A 232 7.06 38.19 5.45
C GLU A 232 8.04 38.97 4.56
N THR A 233 9.28 39.11 5.02
CA THR A 233 10.33 39.83 4.30
C THR A 233 10.72 39.10 3.02
N ASN A 234 10.90 37.78 3.09
CA ASN A 234 11.25 36.96 1.93
C ASN A 234 10.12 36.91 0.90
N ALA A 235 8.85 36.84 1.33
CA ALA A 235 7.71 36.91 0.41
C ALA A 235 7.64 38.24 -0.36
N THR A 236 8.00 39.35 0.29
CA THR A 236 8.05 40.67 -0.33
C THR A 236 9.25 40.81 -1.27
N LEU A 237 10.47 40.57 -0.77
CA LEU A 237 11.70 40.74 -1.54
C LEU A 237 11.82 39.73 -2.68
N GLY A 238 11.22 38.54 -2.56
CA GLY A 238 11.18 37.56 -3.64
C GLY A 238 10.42 38.06 -4.86
N CYS A 239 9.48 39.01 -4.71
CA CYS A 239 8.79 39.63 -5.84
C CYS A 239 9.67 40.67 -6.57
N ILE A 240 10.70 41.20 -5.89
CA ILE A 240 11.62 42.24 -6.40
C ILE A 240 13.07 41.92 -6.00
N PRO A 241 13.64 40.80 -6.47
CA PRO A 241 14.92 40.29 -5.95
C PRO A 241 16.11 41.22 -6.22
N TRP A 242 16.07 42.01 -7.30
CA TRP A 242 17.08 43.02 -7.63
C TRP A 242 17.18 44.13 -6.57
N PHE A 243 16.15 44.31 -5.73
CA PHE A 243 16.12 45.30 -4.66
C PHE A 243 16.87 44.84 -3.40
N LYS A 244 17.11 43.53 -3.23
CA LYS A 244 17.74 42.95 -2.03
C LYS A 244 19.11 43.58 -1.69
N PRO A 245 20.07 43.74 -2.63
CA PRO A 245 21.37 44.33 -2.31
C PRO A 245 21.27 45.74 -1.71
N TRP A 246 20.33 46.55 -2.18
CA TRP A 246 20.12 47.92 -1.69
C TRP A 246 19.63 47.96 -0.24
N VAL A 247 18.81 46.99 0.15
CA VAL A 247 18.32 46.84 1.54
C VAL A 247 19.42 46.26 2.44
N THR A 248 20.19 45.28 1.95
CA THR A 248 21.28 44.65 2.71
C THR A 248 22.49 45.58 2.90
N SER A 249 22.83 46.42 1.92
CA SER A 249 23.97 47.36 1.96
C SER A 249 23.66 48.68 2.68
N ASN A 250 22.54 48.78 3.41
CA ASN A 250 22.12 49.96 4.16
C ASN A 250 21.89 51.26 3.36
N ILE A 251 21.77 51.19 2.03
CA ILE A 251 21.52 52.35 1.16
C ILE A 251 20.10 52.91 1.37
N LEU A 252 19.11 52.04 1.66
CA LEU A 252 17.73 52.43 1.97
C LEU A 252 17.30 51.87 3.35
N PRO A 253 17.16 52.71 4.39
CA PRO A 253 16.86 52.24 5.75
C PRO A 253 15.36 51.93 5.93
N ILE A 254 14.92 50.74 5.52
CA ILE A 254 13.54 50.26 5.76
C ILE A 254 13.54 49.30 6.98
N PRO A 255 13.09 49.74 8.18
CA PRO A 255 13.29 48.98 9.42
C PRO A 255 12.67 47.58 9.41
N SER A 256 11.48 47.41 8.82
CA SER A 256 10.79 46.10 8.78
C SER A 256 11.54 45.06 7.94
N LEU A 257 12.13 45.47 6.82
CA LEU A 257 12.90 44.57 5.95
C LEU A 257 14.26 44.23 6.58
N ARG A 258 14.89 45.20 7.27
CA ARG A 258 16.12 44.96 8.05
C ARG A 258 15.90 43.93 9.15
N LYS A 259 14.79 44.04 9.89
CA LYS A 259 14.43 43.07 10.94
C LYS A 259 14.33 41.65 10.37
N GLY A 260 13.68 41.48 9.21
CA GLY A 260 13.57 40.17 8.56
C GLY A 260 14.88 39.63 7.99
N ILE A 261 15.77 40.49 7.46
CA ILE A 261 17.11 40.09 7.02
C ILE A 261 17.95 39.62 8.23
N ALA A 262 17.96 40.38 9.33
CA ALA A 262 18.62 39.95 10.56
C ALA A 262 18.03 38.65 11.12
N ALA A 263 16.72 38.44 10.97
CA ALA A 263 16.07 37.19 11.35
C ALA A 263 16.53 35.99 10.50
N ASN A 264 16.79 36.16 9.19
CA ASN A 264 17.38 35.14 8.32
C ASN A 264 18.73 34.66 8.85
N GLU A 265 19.61 35.60 9.22
CA GLU A 265 20.96 35.30 9.72
C GLU A 265 20.92 34.57 11.06
N ARG A 266 20.13 35.08 12.02
CA ARG A 266 19.98 34.47 13.35
C ARG A 266 19.42 33.05 13.29
N PHE A 267 18.40 32.83 12.46
CA PHE A 267 17.78 31.51 12.32
C PHE A 267 18.74 30.50 11.68
N THR A 268 19.56 30.94 10.71
CA THR A 268 20.62 30.11 10.13
C THR A 268 21.68 29.74 11.18
N GLY A 269 22.01 30.68 12.08
CA GLY A 269 22.91 30.45 13.21
C GLY A 269 22.43 29.35 14.16
N VAL A 270 21.13 29.29 14.46
CA VAL A 270 20.53 28.21 15.29
C VAL A 270 20.77 26.84 14.68
N ALA A 271 20.44 26.68 13.39
CA ALA A 271 20.61 25.40 12.70
C ALA A 271 22.08 25.00 12.58
N ALA A 272 22.96 25.97 12.29
CA ALA A 272 24.41 25.73 12.19
C ALA A 272 25.01 25.27 13.54
N ALA A 273 24.61 25.89 14.65
CA ALA A 273 25.07 25.51 15.98
C ALA A 273 24.68 24.07 16.32
N ARG A 274 23.43 23.67 16.02
CA ARG A 274 22.94 22.31 16.26
C ARG A 274 23.63 21.26 15.39
N VAL A 275 23.85 21.54 14.10
CA VAL A 275 24.60 20.64 13.21
C VAL A 275 26.05 20.49 13.70
N LYS A 276 26.70 21.59 14.09
CA LYS A 276 28.07 21.52 14.63
C LYS A 276 28.14 20.71 15.91
N GLN A 277 27.19 20.89 16.84
CA GLN A 277 27.12 20.10 18.06
C GLN A 277 27.00 18.61 17.73
N ARG A 278 26.10 18.22 16.82
CA ARG A 278 25.91 16.83 16.41
C ARG A 278 27.15 16.18 15.78
N LEU A 279 27.96 16.97 15.07
CA LEU A 279 29.19 16.53 14.42
C LEU A 279 30.42 16.60 15.34
N ASN A 280 30.29 17.08 16.58
CA ASN A 280 31.40 17.18 17.52
C ASN A 280 31.84 15.78 17.99
N PRO A 281 33.10 15.35 17.75
CA PRO A 281 33.58 14.02 18.18
C PRO A 281 33.59 13.82 19.70
N SER A 282 33.57 14.89 20.48
CA SER A 282 33.54 14.84 21.95
C SER A 282 32.14 14.59 22.52
N GLU A 283 31.09 14.72 21.72
CA GLU A 283 29.73 14.37 22.13
C GLU A 283 29.55 12.84 22.05
N PRO A 284 28.92 12.20 23.04
CA PRO A 284 28.70 10.76 23.00
C PRO A 284 27.87 10.40 21.75
N PRO A 285 28.26 9.35 21.00
CA PRO A 285 27.47 8.89 19.87
C PRO A 285 26.05 8.55 20.33
N LEU A 286 25.03 9.12 19.67
CA LEU A 286 23.65 8.68 19.84
C LEU A 286 23.48 7.30 19.18
N GLU A 287 24.00 6.26 19.83
CA GLU A 287 23.90 4.88 19.35
C GLU A 287 22.42 4.52 19.11
N LYS A 288 22.12 3.99 17.92
CA LYS A 288 20.78 3.54 17.48
C LYS A 288 19.74 4.63 17.14
N ARG A 289 20.04 5.92 17.26
CA ARG A 289 19.07 6.99 16.90
C ARG A 289 18.90 7.10 15.38
N ARG A 290 17.64 7.10 14.91
CA ARG A 290 17.28 7.17 13.48
C ARG A 290 16.47 8.44 13.20
N ASP A 291 17.13 9.60 13.25
CA ASP A 291 16.52 10.90 12.93
C ASP A 291 16.89 11.39 11.51
N ILE A 292 16.29 12.50 11.05
CA ILE A 292 16.50 13.02 9.68
C ILE A 292 17.98 13.38 9.47
N LEU A 293 18.64 13.96 10.47
CA LEU A 293 20.04 14.38 10.36
C LEU A 293 20.99 13.18 10.30
N ALA A 294 20.74 12.13 11.07
CA ALA A 294 21.48 10.87 10.99
C ALA A 294 21.43 10.30 9.57
N ARG A 295 20.25 10.28 8.94
CA ARG A 295 20.08 9.84 7.55
C ARG A 295 20.84 10.71 6.55
N LEU A 296 20.88 12.03 6.78
CA LEU A 296 21.67 12.93 5.93
C LEU A 296 23.18 12.72 6.09
N ILE A 297 23.65 12.47 7.31
CA ILE A 297 25.07 12.18 7.60
C ILE A 297 25.49 10.83 6.99
N GLU A 298 24.59 9.83 7.00
CA GLU A 298 24.79 8.51 6.39
C GLU A 298 24.75 8.56 4.85
N SER A 299 24.12 9.59 4.27
CA SER A 299 23.98 9.69 2.81
C SER A 299 25.33 9.89 2.12
N ARG A 300 25.46 9.33 0.91
CA ARG A 300 26.65 9.41 0.06
C ARG A 300 26.27 9.87 -1.35
N ASP A 301 27.15 10.65 -1.97
CA ASP A 301 26.99 11.10 -3.36
C ASP A 301 27.40 10.03 -4.40
N GLU A 302 27.33 10.39 -5.69
CA GLU A 302 27.61 9.46 -6.80
C GLU A 302 29.07 8.97 -6.83
N ASP A 303 29.98 9.72 -6.19
CA ASP A 303 31.38 9.35 -5.99
C ASP A 303 31.61 8.67 -4.62
N GLY A 304 30.54 8.37 -3.86
CA GLY A 304 30.61 7.76 -2.54
C GLY A 304 31.03 8.73 -1.42
N LYS A 305 31.00 10.04 -1.62
CA LYS A 305 31.41 11.04 -0.62
C LYS A 305 30.25 11.49 0.27
N PRO A 306 30.48 11.79 1.56
CA PRO A 306 29.47 12.36 2.44
C PRO A 306 29.09 13.79 1.99
N LEU A 307 27.91 14.25 2.42
CA LEU A 307 27.48 15.63 2.21
C LEU A 307 28.40 16.60 2.97
N ASP A 308 28.72 17.73 2.32
CA ASP A 308 29.48 18.81 2.95
C ASP A 308 28.70 19.42 4.13
N VAL A 309 29.41 19.89 5.16
CA VAL A 309 28.79 20.45 6.38
C VAL A 309 27.92 21.67 6.07
N LYS A 310 28.28 22.51 5.10
CA LYS A 310 27.45 23.65 4.69
C LYS A 310 26.20 23.18 3.95
N GLU A 311 26.29 22.11 3.17
CA GLU A 311 25.15 21.47 2.51
C GLU A 311 24.20 20.86 3.55
N LEU A 312 24.72 20.12 4.54
CA LEU A 312 23.95 19.61 5.67
C LEU A 312 23.24 20.73 6.45
N THR A 313 23.96 21.80 6.76
CA THR A 313 23.41 22.97 7.47
C THR A 313 22.29 23.65 6.67
N ALA A 314 22.45 23.75 5.35
CA ALA A 314 21.43 24.33 4.48
C ALA A 314 20.15 23.48 4.45
N GLU A 315 20.26 22.15 4.33
CA GLU A 315 19.10 21.25 4.36
C GLU A 315 18.43 21.22 5.74
N ALA A 316 19.20 21.15 6.83
CA ALA A 316 18.66 21.15 8.20
C ALA A 316 17.92 22.46 8.54
N THR A 317 18.47 23.61 8.10
CA THR A 317 17.77 24.91 8.20
C THR A 317 16.44 24.88 7.45
N ALA A 318 16.42 24.29 6.25
CA ALA A 318 15.20 24.19 5.45
C ALA A 318 14.14 23.32 6.12
N TYR A 319 14.52 22.21 6.76
CA TYR A 319 13.59 21.34 7.48
C TYR A 319 13.04 22.00 8.73
N LEU A 320 13.88 22.67 9.53
CA LEU A 320 13.43 23.41 10.70
C LEU A 320 12.37 24.45 10.32
N VAL A 321 12.58 25.23 9.25
CA VAL A 321 11.59 26.20 8.77
C VAL A 321 10.32 25.51 8.25
N ALA A 322 10.48 24.49 7.41
CA ALA A 322 9.35 23.87 6.74
C ALA A 322 8.47 23.07 7.70
N GLY A 323 9.06 22.25 8.58
CA GLY A 323 8.35 21.38 9.51
C GLY A 323 7.78 22.10 10.73
N SER A 324 8.24 23.31 11.07
CA SER A 324 7.64 24.11 12.14
C SER A 324 6.41 24.88 11.67
N ASP A 325 6.59 25.89 10.81
CA ASP A 325 5.55 26.87 10.44
C ASP A 325 4.32 26.21 9.79
N THR A 326 4.54 25.23 8.90
CA THR A 326 3.46 24.60 8.14
C THR A 326 2.63 23.66 9.01
N THR A 327 3.28 22.80 9.79
CA THR A 327 2.61 21.84 10.68
C THR A 327 1.88 22.56 11.81
N SER A 328 2.50 23.53 12.49
CA SER A 328 1.83 24.28 13.58
C SER A 328 0.60 25.03 13.07
N THR A 329 0.69 25.64 11.88
CA THR A 329 -0.45 26.29 11.22
C THR A 329 -1.54 25.28 10.89
N ALA A 330 -1.20 24.13 10.28
CA ALA A 330 -2.15 23.08 9.93
C ALA A 330 -2.89 22.51 11.14
N LEU A 331 -2.20 22.31 12.26
CA LEU A 331 -2.82 21.88 13.51
C LEU A 331 -3.76 22.95 14.07
N CYS A 332 -3.32 24.21 14.03
CA CYS A 332 -4.08 25.31 14.61
C CYS A 332 -5.37 25.59 13.84
N ILE A 333 -5.30 25.63 12.52
CA ILE A 333 -6.48 25.83 11.66
C ILE A 333 -7.44 24.64 11.70
N THR A 334 -6.93 23.41 11.90
CA THR A 334 -7.77 22.24 12.14
C THR A 334 -8.52 22.37 13.46
N MET A 335 -7.82 22.76 14.54
CA MET A 335 -8.43 22.99 15.85
C MET A 335 -9.45 24.13 15.83
N GLU A 336 -9.15 25.25 15.15
CA GLU A 336 -10.08 26.37 15.00
C GLU A 336 -11.31 26.00 14.17
N SER A 337 -11.12 25.34 13.04
CA SER A 337 -12.24 24.92 12.18
C SER A 337 -13.16 23.97 12.96
N LEU A 338 -12.60 22.98 13.66
CA LEU A 338 -13.40 22.06 14.46
C LEU A 338 -14.10 22.73 15.65
N SER A 339 -13.44 23.67 16.34
CA SER A 339 -14.04 24.34 17.51
C SER A 339 -15.23 25.23 17.11
N ARG A 340 -15.20 25.78 15.88
CA ARG A 340 -16.30 26.56 15.29
C ARG A 340 -17.40 25.70 14.66
N HIS A 341 -17.13 24.41 14.43
CA HIS A 341 -18.08 23.46 13.87
C HIS A 341 -18.30 22.27 14.82
N PRO A 342 -19.03 22.46 15.95
CA PRO A 342 -19.19 21.43 16.98
C PRO A 342 -19.77 20.11 16.47
N HIS A 343 -20.60 20.14 15.41
CA HIS A 343 -21.10 18.94 14.75
C HIS A 343 -19.94 18.10 14.16
N ALA A 344 -19.03 18.75 13.42
CA ALA A 344 -17.87 18.09 12.84
C ALA A 344 -16.92 17.57 13.93
N LEU A 345 -16.66 18.36 14.98
CA LEU A 345 -15.86 17.90 16.12
C LEU A 345 -16.49 16.70 16.82
N LYS A 346 -17.81 16.71 17.05
CA LYS A 346 -18.50 15.59 17.69
C LYS A 346 -18.43 14.33 16.85
N ARG A 347 -18.61 14.44 15.52
CA ARG A 347 -18.50 13.32 14.59
C ARG A 347 -17.08 12.74 14.57
N LEU A 348 -16.06 13.59 14.54
CA LEU A 348 -14.67 13.17 14.67
C LEU A 348 -14.42 12.46 16.00
N GLN A 349 -14.91 13.03 17.11
CA GLN A 349 -14.79 12.40 18.43
C GLN A 349 -15.46 11.02 18.46
N THR A 350 -16.62 10.84 17.84
CA THR A 350 -17.28 9.54 17.74
C THR A 350 -16.45 8.51 16.96
N GLU A 351 -15.86 8.90 15.83
CA GLU A 351 -14.95 8.03 15.08
C GLU A 351 -13.72 7.65 15.93
N LEU A 352 -13.13 8.61 16.63
CA LEU A 352 -11.96 8.41 17.49
C LEU A 352 -12.26 7.54 18.73
N ASP A 353 -13.43 7.70 19.34
CA ASP A 353 -13.84 6.88 20.48
C ASP A 353 -14.08 5.42 20.10
N ALA A 354 -14.54 5.16 18.86
CA ALA A 354 -14.86 3.82 18.39
C ALA A 354 -13.62 2.94 18.18
N VAL A 355 -12.44 3.54 17.94
CA VAL A 355 -11.23 2.81 17.57
C VAL A 355 -10.14 2.79 18.63
N MET A 356 -10.14 3.73 19.57
CA MET A 356 -9.08 3.80 20.58
C MET A 356 -9.52 3.19 21.93
N PRO A 357 -8.68 2.36 22.58
CA PRO A 357 -8.92 1.89 23.95
C PRO A 357 -9.06 3.03 24.97
N SER A 358 -9.75 2.77 26.09
CA SER A 358 -10.05 3.80 27.10
C SER A 358 -8.84 4.28 27.91
N ASP A 359 -7.81 3.45 28.04
CA ASP A 359 -6.55 3.70 28.72
C ASP A 359 -5.51 4.40 27.84
N VAL A 360 -5.66 4.29 26.52
CA VAL A 360 -4.78 4.95 25.54
C VAL A 360 -5.11 6.44 25.44
N ILE A 361 -4.22 7.29 25.92
CA ILE A 361 -4.38 8.76 25.86
C ILE A 361 -3.91 9.32 24.52
N ILE A 362 -2.83 8.76 23.98
CA ILE A 362 -2.19 9.18 22.74
C ILE A 362 -2.28 8.00 21.77
N PRO A 363 -2.90 8.16 20.59
CA PRO A 363 -2.94 7.10 19.60
C PRO A 363 -1.53 6.76 19.08
N HIS A 364 -1.36 5.57 18.52
CA HIS A 364 -0.27 5.29 17.60
C HIS A 364 -0.65 5.74 16.18
N ALA A 365 0.35 5.93 15.31
CA ALA A 365 0.10 6.29 13.92
C ALA A 365 -0.76 5.23 13.21
N SER A 366 -0.58 3.95 13.55
CA SER A 366 -1.41 2.83 13.07
C SER A 366 -2.90 3.02 13.38
N ASP A 367 -3.24 3.64 14.50
CA ASP A 367 -4.61 3.73 15.01
C ASP A 367 -5.42 4.81 14.26
N VAL A 368 -4.73 5.74 13.60
CA VAL A 368 -5.32 6.95 13.01
C VAL A 368 -5.15 7.06 11.49
N ASN A 369 -4.31 6.23 10.88
CA ASN A 369 -4.02 6.31 9.44
C ASN A 369 -5.26 6.04 8.57
N ASP A 370 -6.07 5.06 8.97
CA ASP A 370 -7.21 4.57 8.17
C ASP A 370 -8.56 5.16 8.59
N LEU A 371 -8.58 6.24 9.38
CA LEU A 371 -9.80 6.89 9.83
C LEU A 371 -10.34 7.86 8.77
N PRO A 372 -11.48 7.55 8.10
CA PRO A 372 -11.94 8.35 6.97
C PRO A 372 -12.28 9.78 7.37
N TYR A 373 -13.00 9.99 8.47
CA TYR A 373 -13.49 11.31 8.83
C TYR A 373 -12.36 12.20 9.37
N LEU A 374 -11.40 11.66 10.13
CA LEU A 374 -10.16 12.36 10.48
C LEU A 374 -9.41 12.83 9.23
N ASN A 375 -9.25 11.96 8.23
CA ASN A 375 -8.62 12.31 6.96
C ASN A 375 -9.38 13.43 6.23
N TRP A 376 -10.71 13.37 6.23
CA TRP A 376 -11.55 14.40 5.63
C TRP A 376 -11.42 15.74 6.34
N VAL A 377 -11.40 15.75 7.68
CA VAL A 377 -11.19 16.94 8.49
C VAL A 377 -9.84 17.58 8.19
N VAL A 378 -8.76 16.80 8.16
CA VAL A 378 -7.42 17.31 7.85
C VAL A 378 -7.37 17.90 6.44
N ASN A 379 -7.87 17.17 5.45
CA ASN A 379 -7.87 17.64 4.07
C ASN A 379 -8.75 18.89 3.87
N GLU A 380 -9.92 18.92 4.50
CA GLU A 380 -10.81 20.09 4.45
C GLU A 380 -10.16 21.30 5.12
N SER A 381 -9.45 21.10 6.23
CA SER A 381 -8.73 22.18 6.89
C SER A 381 -7.65 22.77 5.97
N LEU A 382 -6.90 21.91 5.26
CA LEU A 382 -5.89 22.34 4.28
C LEU A 382 -6.48 23.02 3.05
N ARG A 383 -7.70 22.66 2.64
CA ARG A 383 -8.44 23.32 1.56
C ARG A 383 -8.98 24.68 2.02
N TYR A 384 -9.76 24.69 3.09
CA TYR A 384 -10.48 25.83 3.63
C TYR A 384 -9.57 27.01 4.00
N HIS A 385 -8.46 26.76 4.69
CA HIS A 385 -7.53 27.83 5.05
C HIS A 385 -6.39 28.02 4.04
N THR A 386 -6.15 27.06 3.13
CA THR A 386 -5.03 27.06 2.16
C THR A 386 -3.75 27.72 2.68
N ILE A 387 -2.96 26.97 3.45
CA ILE A 387 -1.76 27.47 4.15
C ILE A 387 -0.75 28.11 3.19
N LEU A 388 -0.46 27.46 2.06
CA LEU A 388 0.36 28.02 0.99
C LEU A 388 -0.54 28.47 -0.17
N GLY A 389 -1.11 29.68 -0.05
CA GLY A 389 -2.09 30.21 -0.99
C GLY A 389 -1.52 30.75 -2.32
N LEU A 390 -0.25 31.13 -2.34
CA LEU A 390 0.38 31.77 -3.49
C LEU A 390 0.63 30.79 -4.65
N GLY A 391 0.63 31.33 -5.87
CA GLY A 391 1.15 30.60 -7.04
C GLY A 391 2.67 30.54 -7.02
N LEU A 392 3.22 29.32 -7.06
CA LEU A 392 4.66 29.06 -7.02
C LEU A 392 5.28 29.38 -8.40
N PRO A 393 6.09 30.44 -8.54
CA PRO A 393 6.52 30.90 -9.86
C PRO A 393 7.48 29.90 -10.54
N ARG A 394 7.23 29.62 -11.82
CA ARG A 394 8.08 28.79 -12.68
C ARG A 394 8.39 29.54 -13.96
N ARG A 395 9.66 29.63 -14.34
CA ARG A 395 10.11 30.20 -15.60
C ARG A 395 10.22 29.11 -16.66
N ILE A 396 9.66 29.39 -17.83
CA ILE A 396 9.86 28.57 -19.04
C ILE A 396 11.34 28.72 -19.46
N PRO A 397 12.09 27.61 -19.62
CA PRO A 397 13.50 27.64 -20.02
C PRO A 397 13.70 28.34 -21.37
N ASP A 398 14.85 29.01 -21.55
CA ASP A 398 15.15 29.76 -22.79
C ASP A 398 15.30 28.83 -24.00
N ASP A 399 15.69 27.57 -23.78
CA ASP A 399 15.86 26.49 -24.75
C ASP A 399 14.59 25.65 -24.99
N SER A 400 13.45 26.06 -24.43
CA SER A 400 12.17 25.35 -24.56
C SER A 400 11.40 25.74 -25.83
N ALA A 401 10.49 24.87 -26.29
CA ALA A 401 9.51 25.21 -27.31
C ALA A 401 8.37 26.14 -26.82
N GLY A 402 8.33 26.48 -25.52
CA GLY A 402 7.21 27.17 -24.89
C GLY A 402 6.10 26.20 -24.47
N VAL A 403 4.94 26.72 -24.06
CA VAL A 403 3.79 25.91 -23.64
C VAL A 403 2.47 26.56 -24.05
N THR A 404 1.47 25.75 -24.39
CA THR A 404 0.09 26.22 -24.61
C THR A 404 -0.80 25.77 -23.45
N ILE A 405 -1.48 26.70 -22.79
CA ILE A 405 -2.42 26.43 -21.69
C ILE A 405 -3.71 27.19 -22.00
N LEU A 406 -4.87 26.54 -21.91
CA LEU A 406 -6.19 27.07 -22.28
C LEU A 406 -6.18 27.81 -23.64
N GLY A 407 -5.53 27.23 -24.65
CA GLY A 407 -5.44 27.80 -26.00
C GLY A 407 -4.49 29.01 -26.16
N ARG A 408 -3.82 29.47 -25.09
CA ARG A 408 -2.83 30.55 -25.14
C ARG A 408 -1.41 29.99 -25.11
N TYR A 409 -0.62 30.36 -26.11
CA TYR A 409 0.82 30.04 -26.16
C TYR A 409 1.64 31.02 -25.31
N PHE A 410 2.58 30.46 -24.55
CA PHE A 410 3.56 31.17 -23.72
C PHE A 410 4.98 30.81 -24.18
N PRO A 411 5.76 31.78 -24.69
CA PRO A 411 7.11 31.55 -25.16
C PRO A 411 8.11 31.41 -23.98
N PRO A 412 9.32 30.89 -24.27
CA PRO A 412 10.47 30.91 -23.38
C PRO A 412 10.66 32.22 -22.60
N GLY A 413 11.14 32.12 -21.37
CA GLY A 413 11.36 33.25 -20.47
C GLY A 413 10.12 33.76 -19.73
N THR A 414 8.91 33.34 -20.13
CA THR A 414 7.67 33.67 -19.41
C THR A 414 7.64 32.97 -18.04
N VAL A 415 7.15 33.66 -17.01
CA VAL A 415 6.90 33.09 -15.68
C VAL A 415 5.43 32.73 -15.54
N LEU A 416 5.15 31.48 -15.15
CA LEU A 416 3.81 30.97 -14.91
C LEU A 416 3.67 30.52 -13.46
N SER A 417 2.47 30.68 -12.90
CA SER A 417 2.11 30.11 -11.61
C SER A 417 0.63 29.75 -11.54
N VAL A 418 0.29 28.84 -10.63
CA VAL A 418 -1.09 28.43 -10.36
C VAL A 418 -1.42 28.78 -8.90
N PRO A 419 -2.34 29.72 -8.63
CA PRO A 419 -2.64 30.23 -7.29
C PRO A 419 -3.53 29.24 -6.52
N THR A 420 -2.93 28.51 -5.58
CA THR A 420 -3.62 27.45 -4.81
C THR A 420 -4.84 27.97 -4.05
N TYR A 421 -4.77 29.17 -3.44
CA TYR A 421 -5.92 29.74 -2.72
C TYR A 421 -7.12 29.91 -3.64
N THR A 422 -6.92 30.52 -4.82
CA THR A 422 -7.99 30.69 -5.80
C THR A 422 -8.56 29.35 -6.25
N LEU A 423 -7.73 28.32 -6.49
CA LEU A 423 -8.24 27.00 -6.87
C LEU A 423 -9.02 26.29 -5.75
N HIS A 424 -8.60 26.45 -4.50
CA HIS A 424 -9.27 25.82 -3.36
C HIS A 424 -10.61 26.50 -3.00
N HIS A 425 -10.81 27.75 -3.44
CA HIS A 425 -12.01 28.55 -3.23
C HIS A 425 -12.82 28.78 -4.52
N ASP A 426 -12.43 28.16 -5.64
CA ASP A 426 -13.13 28.30 -6.91
C ASP A 426 -14.50 27.62 -6.84
N ARG A 427 -15.57 28.40 -6.97
CA ARG A 427 -16.96 27.91 -6.95
C ARG A 427 -17.31 27.04 -8.15
N GLU A 428 -16.62 27.19 -9.29
CA GLU A 428 -16.77 26.27 -10.43
C GLU A 428 -16.25 24.85 -10.12
N ILE A 429 -15.33 24.74 -9.16
CA ILE A 429 -14.70 23.47 -8.77
C ILE A 429 -15.37 22.91 -7.52
N TRP A 430 -15.57 23.74 -6.51
CA TRP A 430 -15.98 23.30 -5.17
C TRP A 430 -17.48 23.50 -4.89
N GLY A 431 -18.20 24.22 -5.74
CA GLY A 431 -19.62 24.55 -5.56
C GLY A 431 -19.84 25.89 -4.86
N ASP A 432 -21.11 26.29 -4.70
CA ASP A 432 -21.46 27.56 -4.04
C ASP A 432 -21.04 27.61 -2.56
N ASP A 433 -20.91 26.44 -1.92
CA ASP A 433 -20.44 26.24 -0.55
C ASP A 433 -18.90 26.10 -0.46
N ALA A 434 -18.14 26.58 -1.46
CA ALA A 434 -16.66 26.51 -1.47
C ALA A 434 -16.01 27.18 -0.25
N ASP A 435 -16.64 28.23 0.26
CA ASP A 435 -16.18 28.98 1.44
C ASP A 435 -16.73 28.44 2.76
N GLU A 436 -17.33 27.23 2.78
CA GLU A 436 -17.77 26.55 3.99
C GLU A 436 -16.80 25.43 4.39
N PHE A 437 -16.54 25.27 5.68
CA PHE A 437 -15.78 24.14 6.21
C PHE A 437 -16.68 22.90 6.31
N LYS A 438 -16.53 21.97 5.36
CA LYS A 438 -17.39 20.80 5.21
C LYS A 438 -16.58 19.52 4.93
N PRO A 439 -16.11 18.83 5.98
CA PRO A 439 -15.38 17.56 5.83
C PRO A 439 -16.13 16.51 5.00
N GLU A 440 -17.46 16.51 5.02
CA GLU A 440 -18.30 15.59 4.25
C GLU A 440 -18.08 15.67 2.73
N ARG A 441 -17.54 16.78 2.21
CA ARG A 441 -17.23 16.94 0.80
C ARG A 441 -16.26 15.86 0.28
N TRP A 442 -15.38 15.40 1.15
CA TRP A 442 -14.35 14.42 0.83
C TRP A 442 -14.88 13.01 0.62
N ALA A 443 -16.14 12.73 0.97
CA ALA A 443 -16.79 11.46 0.70
C ALA A 443 -16.95 11.19 -0.81
N THR A 444 -17.20 12.23 -1.62
CA THR A 444 -17.56 12.08 -3.04
C THR A 444 -16.95 13.18 -3.92
N LEU A 445 -15.62 13.28 -3.97
CA LEU A 445 -14.95 14.29 -4.81
C LEU A 445 -15.04 13.99 -6.31
N THR A 446 -15.30 15.04 -7.10
CA THR A 446 -15.16 15.01 -8.56
C THR A 446 -13.69 14.96 -8.99
N THR A 447 -13.43 14.56 -10.24
CA THR A 447 -12.07 14.57 -10.80
C THR A 447 -11.44 15.96 -10.74
N ARG A 448 -12.21 17.01 -11.05
CA ARG A 448 -11.73 18.41 -11.00
C ARG A 448 -11.29 18.80 -9.59
N GLN A 449 -12.09 18.47 -8.56
CA GLN A 449 -11.77 18.74 -7.16
C GLN A 449 -10.50 18.00 -6.71
N LYS A 450 -10.35 16.73 -7.09
CA LYS A 450 -9.14 15.95 -6.80
C LYS A 450 -7.89 16.56 -7.45
N THR A 451 -8.00 17.07 -8.68
CA THR A 451 -6.90 17.74 -9.37
C THR A 451 -6.57 19.10 -8.76
N ALA A 452 -7.60 19.87 -8.38
CA ALA A 452 -7.45 21.21 -7.82
C ALA A 452 -6.89 21.21 -6.40
N PHE A 453 -7.16 20.17 -5.61
CA PHE A 453 -6.61 20.04 -4.26
C PHE A 453 -5.11 19.77 -4.27
N ASN A 454 -4.32 20.80 -3.97
CA ASN A 454 -2.88 20.74 -4.11
C ASN A 454 -2.11 21.39 -2.95
N PRO A 455 -2.38 21.03 -1.68
CA PRO A 455 -1.75 21.65 -0.51
C PRO A 455 -0.24 21.38 -0.43
N PHE A 456 0.25 20.33 -1.10
CA PHE A 456 1.66 19.91 -1.10
C PHE A 456 2.40 20.20 -2.40
N SER A 457 1.80 20.96 -3.33
CA SER A 457 2.29 21.15 -4.70
C SER A 457 2.40 19.81 -5.49
N TYR A 458 2.64 19.93 -6.80
CA TYR A 458 2.69 18.79 -7.72
C TYR A 458 4.08 18.60 -8.36
N GLY A 459 4.33 17.38 -8.86
CA GLY A 459 5.50 17.04 -9.67
C GLY A 459 6.84 16.98 -8.93
N PRO A 460 7.99 17.11 -9.63
CA PRO A 460 9.32 16.83 -9.07
C PRO A 460 9.74 17.82 -7.97
N ARG A 461 9.01 18.92 -7.80
CA ARG A 461 9.25 19.94 -6.77
C ARG A 461 8.21 19.92 -5.64
N ALA A 462 7.34 18.90 -5.59
CA ALA A 462 6.35 18.71 -4.53
C ALA A 462 7.01 18.57 -3.15
N CYS A 463 6.22 18.85 -2.11
CA CYS A 463 6.65 18.77 -0.70
C CYS A 463 7.32 17.42 -0.42
N ILE A 464 8.52 17.45 0.13
CA ILE A 464 9.24 16.23 0.51
C ILE A 464 8.71 15.63 1.81
N GLY A 465 8.29 16.50 2.74
CA GLY A 465 7.82 16.11 4.07
C GLY A 465 6.33 15.73 4.11
N ARG A 466 5.68 15.49 2.97
CA ARG A 466 4.23 15.23 2.90
C ARG A 466 3.80 14.09 3.85
N ASN A 467 4.48 12.95 3.80
CA ASN A 467 4.14 11.79 4.62
C ASN A 467 4.30 12.09 6.12
N LEU A 468 5.37 12.80 6.50
CA LEU A 468 5.62 13.21 7.88
C LEU A 468 4.54 14.19 8.37
N ALA A 469 4.25 15.24 7.60
CA ALA A 469 3.25 16.23 7.95
C ALA A 469 1.84 15.63 8.06
N GLU A 470 1.46 14.75 7.13
CA GLU A 470 0.17 14.07 7.20
C GLU A 470 0.07 13.18 8.46
N MET A 471 1.13 12.45 8.81
CA MET A 471 1.18 11.64 10.03
C MET A 471 1.08 12.51 11.30
N GLU A 472 1.91 13.56 11.41
CA GLU A 472 1.91 14.49 12.56
C GLU A 472 0.54 15.14 12.75
N VAL A 473 -0.05 15.69 11.67
CA VAL A 473 -1.33 16.40 11.76
C VAL A 473 -2.45 15.45 12.16
N ARG A 474 -2.52 14.23 11.60
CA ARG A 474 -3.52 13.23 12.00
C ARG A 474 -3.37 12.82 13.46
N LEU A 475 -2.15 12.45 13.86
CA LEU A 475 -1.86 11.92 15.18
C LEU A 475 -2.15 12.94 16.28
N ILE A 476 -1.62 14.17 16.13
CA ILE A 476 -1.81 15.23 17.12
C ILE A 476 -3.29 15.64 17.15
N THR A 477 -3.95 15.74 15.98
CA THR A 477 -5.39 16.05 15.92
C THR A 477 -6.23 15.03 16.65
N ALA A 478 -5.99 13.74 16.42
CA ALA A 478 -6.68 12.66 17.11
C ALA A 478 -6.48 12.74 18.64
N ALA A 479 -5.25 12.96 19.10
CA ALA A 479 -4.93 13.02 20.52
C ALA A 479 -5.69 14.13 21.26
N TRP A 480 -5.63 15.38 20.76
CA TRP A 480 -6.32 16.48 21.45
C TRP A 480 -7.83 16.42 21.23
N ALA A 481 -8.30 16.07 20.03
CA ALA A 481 -9.74 16.08 19.71
C ALA A 481 -10.49 15.04 20.54
N ARG A 482 -9.90 13.86 20.76
CA ARG A 482 -10.50 12.83 21.61
C ARG A 482 -10.54 13.25 23.07
N ARG A 483 -9.44 13.81 23.60
CA ARG A 483 -9.27 14.09 25.04
C ARG A 483 -10.01 15.34 25.52
N TYR A 484 -10.13 16.36 24.67
CA TYR A 484 -10.63 17.68 25.10
C TYR A 484 -11.93 18.06 24.39
N ALA A 485 -12.80 18.75 25.15
CA ALA A 485 -13.80 19.62 24.55
C ALA A 485 -13.15 20.99 24.33
N VAL A 486 -13.23 21.49 23.11
CA VAL A 486 -12.65 22.78 22.70
C VAL A 486 -13.75 23.74 22.25
N ARG A 487 -13.60 25.02 22.56
CA ARG A 487 -14.47 26.10 22.07
C ARG A 487 -13.65 27.37 21.82
N PRO A 488 -13.99 28.16 20.80
CA PRO A 488 -13.36 29.46 20.59
C PRO A 488 -13.75 30.43 21.71
N LEU A 489 -12.84 31.30 22.12
CA LEU A 489 -13.12 32.41 23.04
C LEU A 489 -13.59 33.68 22.30
N ALA A 490 -13.33 33.77 21.00
CA ALA A 490 -13.74 34.87 20.14
C ALA A 490 -14.86 34.44 19.17
N GLU A 491 -15.83 35.34 18.94
CA GLU A 491 -16.95 35.08 18.03
C GLU A 491 -16.52 35.03 16.56
N THR A 492 -15.57 35.88 16.17
CA THR A 492 -15.04 35.95 14.79
C THR A 492 -13.83 35.05 14.59
N GLU A 493 -13.59 34.61 13.35
CA GLU A 493 -12.37 33.90 12.94
C GLU A 493 -11.09 34.66 13.30
N SER A 494 -10.00 33.90 13.46
CA SER A 494 -8.69 34.47 13.75
C SER A 494 -8.18 35.36 12.61
N VAL A 495 -7.49 36.43 13.00
CA VAL A 495 -6.87 37.34 12.03
C VAL A 495 -5.71 36.60 11.34
N VAL A 496 -5.80 36.45 10.03
CA VAL A 496 -4.76 35.82 9.21
C VAL A 496 -3.74 36.86 8.74
N LYS A 497 -2.45 36.57 8.91
CA LYS A 497 -1.36 37.32 8.29
C LYS A 497 -0.67 36.43 7.25
N GLU A 498 -0.44 36.99 6.07
CA GLU A 498 0.26 36.31 4.99
C GLU A 498 1.71 36.80 4.86
N GLY A 499 2.65 35.86 4.97
CA GLY A 499 4.03 36.04 4.52
C GLY A 499 4.28 35.13 3.32
N PHE A 500 5.18 34.16 3.48
CA PHE A 500 5.25 33.02 2.55
C PHE A 500 4.05 32.07 2.74
N LEU A 501 3.55 31.95 3.97
CA LEU A 501 2.37 31.18 4.34
C LEU A 501 1.27 32.10 4.86
N ARG A 502 0.00 31.67 4.75
CA ARG A 502 -1.16 32.24 5.41
C ARG A 502 -1.32 31.59 6.78
N LYS A 503 -1.23 32.36 7.86
CA LYS A 503 -1.32 31.82 9.22
C LYS A 503 -2.12 32.70 10.16
N PRO A 504 -2.80 32.13 11.16
CA PRO A 504 -3.44 32.91 12.21
C PRO A 504 -2.38 33.66 13.02
N VAL A 505 -2.73 34.82 13.55
CA VAL A 505 -1.84 35.56 14.46
C VAL A 505 -1.88 34.97 15.86
N ARG A 506 -3.08 34.56 16.30
CA ARG A 506 -3.40 34.09 17.64
C ARG A 506 -4.75 33.40 17.59
N VAL A 507 -4.92 32.31 18.35
CA VAL A 507 -6.21 31.60 18.43
C VAL A 507 -6.50 31.26 19.88
N ASP A 508 -7.27 32.13 20.54
CA ASP A 508 -7.66 31.95 21.94
C ASP A 508 -8.78 30.89 22.07
N MET A 509 -8.46 29.81 22.78
CA MET A 509 -9.34 28.65 22.96
C MET A 509 -9.58 28.35 24.43
N ALA A 510 -10.78 27.88 24.72
CA ALA A 510 -11.12 27.25 25.98
C ALA A 510 -11.06 25.73 25.81
N LEU A 511 -10.33 25.04 26.69
CA LEU A 511 -10.19 23.59 26.70
C LEU A 511 -10.65 23.03 28.04
N SER A 512 -11.50 22.01 28.01
CA SER A 512 -11.87 21.25 29.21
C SER A 512 -11.76 19.76 28.94
N ARG A 513 -11.46 18.97 29.98
CA ARG A 513 -11.38 17.51 29.82
C ARG A 513 -12.75 16.94 29.45
N ARG A 514 -12.76 16.17 28.38
CA ARG A 514 -13.94 15.44 27.94
C ARG A 514 -14.09 14.17 28.78
N LYS A 515 -15.32 13.87 29.21
CA LYS A 515 -15.68 12.51 29.65
C LYS A 515 -16.12 11.78 28.39
N PHE A 516 -15.26 10.94 27.83
CA PHE A 516 -15.69 9.95 26.86
C PHE A 516 -16.42 8.84 27.62
N HIS A 517 -17.44 8.23 26.99
CA HIS A 517 -17.96 6.97 27.51
C HIS A 517 -16.77 6.02 27.56
N THR A 518 -16.40 5.59 28.75
CA THR A 518 -15.84 4.25 28.90
C THR A 518 -16.92 3.32 28.35
N SER A 519 -16.84 2.98 27.06
CA SER A 519 -17.02 1.57 26.77
C SER A 519 -16.03 0.91 27.72
N ILE A 520 -16.56 0.22 28.73
CA ILE A 520 -15.83 -0.94 29.21
C ILE A 520 -15.60 -1.70 27.90
N PHE A 521 -14.39 -1.64 27.35
CA PHE A 521 -13.99 -2.64 26.39
C PHE A 521 -14.10 -3.91 27.21
N VAL A 522 -15.26 -4.56 27.14
CA VAL A 522 -15.33 -5.99 27.32
C VAL A 522 -14.45 -6.45 26.16
N HIS A 523 -13.15 -6.64 26.43
CA HIS A 523 -12.24 -7.15 25.43
C HIS A 523 -12.89 -8.42 24.93
N SER A 524 -13.32 -8.42 23.66
CA SER A 524 -13.97 -9.59 23.10
C SER A 524 -13.04 -10.76 23.30
N VAL A 525 -13.56 -11.84 23.88
CA VAL A 525 -12.78 -13.02 24.14
C VAL A 525 -12.82 -13.86 22.89
N ILE A 526 -11.65 -14.08 22.29
CA ILE A 526 -11.53 -14.80 21.03
C ILE A 526 -10.70 -16.06 21.26
N ALA A 527 -11.31 -17.22 21.06
CA ALA A 527 -10.60 -18.48 21.07
C ALA A 527 -9.90 -18.74 19.72
N ILE A 528 -8.77 -19.44 19.74
CA ILE A 528 -8.02 -19.83 18.54
C ILE A 528 -7.90 -21.34 18.48
N THR A 529 -8.27 -21.93 17.35
CA THR A 529 -8.08 -23.36 17.12
C THR A 529 -8.03 -23.71 15.64
N GLY A 530 -7.48 -24.87 15.30
CA GLY A 530 -7.68 -25.48 14.00
C GLY A 530 -6.59 -26.48 13.64
N LEU A 531 -6.83 -27.21 12.55
CA LEU A 531 -5.88 -28.16 11.97
C LEU A 531 -5.62 -27.76 10.53
N ALA A 532 -4.36 -27.58 10.18
CA ALA A 532 -3.93 -27.21 8.83
C ALA A 532 -3.04 -28.31 8.27
N CYS A 533 -3.52 -28.95 7.20
CA CYS A 533 -2.75 -29.88 6.40
C CYS A 533 -3.34 -29.86 4.98
N GLU A 534 -2.46 -30.01 4.01
CA GLU A 534 -2.83 -30.29 2.64
C GLU A 534 -2.54 -31.77 2.37
N THR A 535 -3.53 -32.52 1.88
CA THR A 535 -3.38 -33.97 1.79
C THR A 535 -3.78 -34.53 0.45
N SER A 536 -2.88 -35.26 -0.21
CA SER A 536 -3.22 -36.05 -1.38
C SER A 536 -3.80 -37.41 -1.00
N VAL A 537 -4.91 -37.80 -1.63
CA VAL A 537 -5.47 -39.15 -1.53
C VAL A 537 -4.84 -40.14 -2.52
N PHE A 538 -4.04 -39.63 -3.46
CA PHE A 538 -3.40 -40.44 -4.51
C PHE A 538 -2.01 -40.95 -4.12
N THR A 539 -1.46 -40.52 -2.98
CA THR A 539 -0.24 -41.11 -2.39
C THR A 539 -0.55 -42.17 -1.34
N LYS A 540 0.37 -43.13 -1.16
CA LYS A 540 0.33 -44.08 -0.04
C LYS A 540 0.72 -43.47 1.32
N ALA A 541 1.31 -42.27 1.33
CA ALA A 541 1.67 -41.60 2.57
C ALA A 541 0.45 -41.44 3.50
N ARG A 542 0.70 -41.37 4.81
CA ARG A 542 -0.32 -41.10 5.83
C ARG A 542 0.22 -40.09 6.82
N THR A 543 -0.64 -39.14 7.19
CA THR A 543 -0.32 -38.10 8.18
C THR A 543 -0.89 -38.51 9.53
N GLN A 544 -0.03 -38.59 10.55
CA GLN A 544 -0.38 -38.97 11.92
C GLN A 544 -0.50 -37.73 12.82
N ALA A 545 -1.04 -37.89 14.04
CA ALA A 545 -1.24 -36.77 14.96
C ALA A 545 0.07 -36.05 15.32
N ALA A 546 1.19 -36.78 15.40
CA ALA A 546 2.49 -36.21 15.72
C ALA A 546 3.03 -35.27 14.62
N ASP A 547 2.61 -35.48 13.36
CA ASP A 547 3.08 -34.69 12.22
C ASP A 547 2.56 -33.25 12.24
N PHE A 548 1.43 -33.02 12.91
CA PHE A 548 0.83 -31.68 13.10
C PHE A 548 1.57 -30.79 14.10
N ARG A 549 2.51 -31.34 14.88
CA ARG A 549 3.30 -30.61 15.89
C ARG A 549 2.45 -29.64 16.74
N PRO A 550 1.37 -30.13 17.38
CA PRO A 550 0.33 -29.27 17.95
C PRO A 550 0.85 -28.33 19.04
N GLN A 551 0.50 -27.06 18.92
CA GLN A 551 0.70 -26.00 19.91
C GLN A 551 -0.56 -25.84 20.77
N ARG A 552 -0.42 -25.49 22.04
CA ARG A 552 -1.51 -25.50 23.04
C ARG A 552 -1.48 -24.26 23.91
N GLY A 553 -2.65 -23.77 24.34
CA GLY A 553 -2.70 -22.64 25.26
C GLY A 553 -2.00 -21.40 24.69
N ASP A 554 -1.21 -20.73 25.53
CA ASP A 554 -0.51 -19.50 25.15
C ASP A 554 0.56 -19.70 24.06
N ASP A 555 1.03 -20.94 23.83
CA ASP A 555 1.94 -21.23 22.72
C ASP A 555 1.26 -20.93 21.37
N VAL A 556 -0.06 -21.13 21.28
CA VAL A 556 -0.85 -20.79 20.08
C VAL A 556 -0.77 -19.30 19.77
N ILE A 557 -0.83 -18.45 20.79
CA ILE A 557 -0.78 -16.99 20.65
C ILE A 557 0.64 -16.56 20.25
N SER A 558 1.65 -17.21 20.84
CA SER A 558 3.07 -16.94 20.58
C SER A 558 3.53 -17.23 19.16
N VAL A 559 2.80 -18.06 18.40
CA VAL A 559 3.05 -18.32 16.98
C VAL A 559 2.77 -17.07 16.13
N TYR A 560 1.81 -16.23 16.53
CA TYR A 560 1.31 -15.13 15.72
C TYR A 560 1.66 -13.78 16.33
N ARG A 561 2.73 -13.16 15.83
CA ARG A 561 3.23 -11.88 16.33
C ARG A 561 2.14 -10.80 16.43
N PHE A 562 1.24 -10.73 15.45
CA PHE A 562 0.16 -9.73 15.41
C PHE A 562 -0.87 -9.88 16.56
N LEU A 563 -0.87 -10.99 17.29
CA LEU A 563 -1.73 -11.22 18.47
C LEU A 563 -1.06 -10.84 19.79
N HIS A 564 0.24 -10.49 19.79
CA HIS A 564 0.94 -10.13 21.02
C HIS A 564 0.40 -8.81 21.57
N GLY A 565 0.33 -8.66 22.89
CA GLY A 565 -0.24 -7.47 23.54
C GLY A 565 0.49 -6.15 23.26
N ASP A 566 1.67 -6.19 22.63
CA ASP A 566 2.37 -5.00 22.14
C ASP A 566 1.96 -4.59 20.71
N GLN A 567 1.18 -5.41 20.00
CA GLN A 567 0.62 -5.11 18.68
C GLN A 567 -0.83 -4.59 18.78
N PRO A 568 -1.32 -3.79 17.82
CA PRO A 568 -2.67 -3.23 17.86
C PRO A 568 -3.77 -4.30 18.04
N LEU A 569 -3.76 -5.34 17.19
CA LEU A 569 -4.79 -6.40 17.21
C LEU A 569 -4.74 -7.26 18.48
N GLY A 570 -3.56 -7.42 19.09
CA GLY A 570 -3.39 -8.07 20.39
C GLY A 570 -3.94 -7.26 21.57
N ARG A 571 -4.06 -5.94 21.44
CA ARG A 571 -4.66 -5.05 22.45
C ARG A 571 -6.18 -4.94 22.31
N GLU A 572 -6.72 -5.13 21.10
CA GLU A 572 -8.15 -4.96 20.82
C GLU A 572 -9.03 -6.10 21.36
N ALA A 573 -8.47 -7.31 21.54
CA ALA A 573 -9.20 -8.49 21.99
C ALA A 573 -8.38 -9.33 22.98
N ARG A 574 -9.06 -10.14 23.81
CA ARG A 574 -8.40 -11.11 24.69
C ARG A 574 -8.36 -12.47 23.99
N TRP A 575 -7.17 -12.88 23.60
CA TRP A 575 -6.95 -14.10 22.85
C TRP A 575 -6.73 -15.30 23.79
N LYS A 576 -7.37 -16.43 23.47
CA LYS A 576 -7.26 -17.69 24.21
C LYS A 576 -6.93 -18.84 23.25
N GLY A 577 -5.75 -19.45 23.39
CA GLY A 577 -5.36 -20.57 22.55
C GLY A 577 -5.94 -21.90 23.03
N ALA A 578 -6.70 -22.60 22.20
CA ALA A 578 -7.08 -23.98 22.46
C ALA A 578 -5.97 -24.92 21.97
N LEU A 579 -5.99 -25.23 20.67
CA LEU A 579 -4.95 -26.00 19.99
C LEU A 579 -4.93 -25.63 18.52
N ILE A 580 -3.73 -25.39 17.99
CA ILE A 580 -3.47 -25.38 16.54
C ILE A 580 -2.48 -26.48 16.20
N GLY A 581 -2.69 -27.16 15.08
CA GLY A 581 -1.77 -28.17 14.56
C GLY A 581 -1.56 -27.96 13.07
N HIS A 582 -0.33 -27.76 12.65
CA HIS A 582 0.04 -27.57 11.25
C HIS A 582 1.02 -28.66 10.81
N ALA A 583 0.61 -29.51 9.87
CA ALA A 583 1.45 -30.55 9.30
C ALA A 583 2.02 -30.12 7.94
N LEU A 584 3.19 -30.68 7.58
CA LEU A 584 3.70 -30.60 6.20
C LEU A 584 2.70 -31.32 5.28
N PRO A 585 2.41 -30.79 4.07
CA PRO A 585 1.55 -31.46 3.11
C PRO A 585 1.91 -32.94 2.94
N GLY A 586 0.93 -33.82 2.96
CA GLY A 586 1.16 -35.25 3.08
C GLY A 586 0.13 -36.09 2.36
N GLY A 587 0.09 -37.37 2.71
CA GLY A 587 -1.05 -38.19 2.36
C GLY A 587 -2.20 -37.97 3.32
N MET A 588 -3.30 -38.69 3.08
CA MET A 588 -4.52 -38.63 3.90
C MET A 588 -4.23 -38.76 5.40
N VAL A 589 -4.89 -37.94 6.21
CA VAL A 589 -4.80 -37.99 7.67
C VAL A 589 -5.52 -39.23 8.17
N THR A 590 -4.89 -39.98 9.08
CA THR A 590 -5.52 -41.17 9.65
C THR A 590 -6.73 -40.81 10.50
N ARG A 591 -7.72 -41.70 10.53
CA ARG A 591 -8.93 -41.46 11.33
C ARG A 591 -8.57 -41.29 12.81
N GLU A 592 -7.66 -42.11 13.32
CA GLU A 592 -7.20 -42.04 14.71
C GLU A 592 -6.55 -40.69 15.04
N ALA A 593 -5.74 -40.15 14.12
CA ALA A 593 -5.08 -38.85 14.31
C ALA A 593 -6.09 -37.70 14.38
N PHE A 594 -7.07 -37.70 13.47
CA PHE A 594 -8.12 -36.69 13.48
C PHE A 594 -8.97 -36.77 14.75
N GLU A 595 -9.43 -37.96 15.15
CA GLU A 595 -10.25 -38.14 16.35
C GLU A 595 -9.50 -37.70 17.62
N ALA A 596 -8.21 -38.01 17.72
CA ALA A 596 -7.38 -37.57 18.85
C ALA A 596 -7.26 -36.03 18.93
N LEU A 597 -6.91 -35.37 17.82
CA LEU A 597 -6.70 -33.92 17.80
C LEU A 597 -8.02 -33.14 17.89
N ALA A 598 -9.07 -33.60 17.20
CA ALA A 598 -10.41 -33.00 17.27
C ALA A 598 -10.99 -33.12 18.68
N GLY A 599 -10.84 -34.28 19.33
CA GLY A 599 -11.25 -34.49 20.72
C GLY A 599 -10.51 -33.56 21.68
N GLU A 600 -9.19 -33.39 21.51
CA GLU A 600 -8.40 -32.45 22.31
C GLU A 600 -8.84 -30.98 22.10
N ILE A 601 -9.11 -30.57 20.85
CA ILE A 601 -9.63 -29.24 20.52
C ILE A 601 -10.95 -28.97 21.26
N VAL A 602 -11.91 -29.90 21.15
CA VAL A 602 -13.23 -29.80 21.81
C VAL A 602 -13.06 -29.65 23.32
N HIS A 603 -12.27 -30.52 23.95
CA HIS A 603 -12.05 -30.48 25.40
C HIS A 603 -11.40 -29.19 25.89
N ARG A 604 -10.44 -28.64 25.13
CA ARG A 604 -9.80 -27.36 25.49
C ARG A 604 -10.73 -26.17 25.32
N LEU A 605 -11.58 -26.18 24.30
CA LEU A 605 -12.60 -25.15 24.13
C LEU A 605 -13.64 -25.20 25.25
N GLU A 606 -14.04 -26.40 25.71
CA GLU A 606 -14.89 -26.55 26.89
C GLU A 606 -14.26 -25.89 28.11
N ALA A 607 -12.96 -26.11 28.33
CA ALA A 607 -12.22 -25.49 29.44
C ALA A 607 -12.16 -23.96 29.32
N ILE A 608 -11.89 -23.42 28.12
CA ILE A 608 -11.86 -21.96 27.87
C ILE A 608 -13.23 -21.35 28.13
N VAL A 609 -14.30 -21.96 27.61
CA VAL A 609 -15.67 -21.47 27.80
C VAL A 609 -16.07 -21.55 29.28
N ALA A 610 -15.64 -22.57 30.02
CA ALA A 610 -15.91 -22.70 31.45
C ALA A 610 -15.13 -21.69 32.31
N GLU A 611 -13.91 -21.31 31.90
CA GLU A 611 -13.10 -20.28 32.57
C GLU A 611 -13.76 -18.88 32.45
N GLU A 612 -14.39 -18.62 31.31
CA GLU A 612 -14.95 -17.30 30.98
C GLU A 612 -16.42 -17.19 31.39
N ARG A 613 -16.71 -16.45 32.47
CA ARG A 613 -18.05 -16.34 33.08
C ARG A 613 -19.16 -15.91 32.12
N GLU A 614 -18.82 -15.11 31.10
CA GLU A 614 -19.77 -14.62 30.08
C GLU A 614 -19.67 -15.40 28.75
N GLY A 615 -18.86 -16.46 28.71
CA GLY A 615 -18.52 -17.20 27.49
C GLY A 615 -17.44 -16.51 26.66
N ILE A 616 -17.33 -16.91 25.39
CA ILE A 616 -16.47 -16.26 24.39
C ILE A 616 -17.30 -15.57 23.32
N ASP A 617 -16.73 -14.58 22.65
CA ASP A 617 -17.42 -13.77 21.63
C ASP A 617 -17.08 -14.24 20.22
N GLY A 618 -15.83 -14.66 20.01
CA GLY A 618 -15.29 -15.05 18.72
C GLY A 618 -14.50 -16.35 18.75
N LEU A 619 -14.41 -16.98 17.58
CA LEU A 619 -13.49 -18.09 17.32
C LEU A 619 -12.75 -17.80 16.02
N TRP A 620 -11.42 -17.76 16.08
CA TRP A 620 -10.60 -17.84 14.88
C TRP A 620 -10.27 -19.31 14.58
N PHE A 621 -10.76 -19.78 13.44
CA PHE A 621 -10.60 -21.13 12.94
C PHE A 621 -9.48 -21.18 11.90
N ASP A 622 -8.30 -21.59 12.36
CA ASP A 622 -7.07 -21.55 11.58
C ASP A 622 -6.80 -22.90 10.89
N ILE A 623 -7.09 -22.96 9.59
CA ILE A 623 -7.13 -24.21 8.82
C ILE A 623 -6.45 -24.04 7.46
N HIS A 624 -6.16 -25.15 6.79
CA HIS A 624 -5.68 -25.12 5.40
C HIS A 624 -6.84 -25.11 4.39
N GLY A 625 -7.83 -26.00 4.59
CA GLY A 625 -8.93 -26.22 3.67
C GLY A 625 -8.78 -27.40 2.72
N ALA A 626 -7.63 -28.08 2.74
CA ALA A 626 -7.36 -29.23 1.86
C ALA A 626 -7.01 -30.50 2.65
N MET A 627 -7.53 -30.60 3.88
CA MET A 627 -7.33 -31.77 4.74
C MET A 627 -8.38 -32.84 4.42
N CYS A 628 -7.91 -34.00 3.98
CA CYS A 628 -8.69 -35.22 3.83
C CYS A 628 -8.38 -36.16 4.99
N VAL A 629 -9.43 -36.76 5.55
CA VAL A 629 -9.34 -37.72 6.65
C VAL A 629 -9.99 -39.02 6.22
N GLU A 630 -9.41 -40.14 6.62
CA GLU A 630 -9.96 -41.47 6.36
C GLU A 630 -11.42 -41.60 6.82
N GLY A 631 -12.30 -41.87 5.85
CA GLY A 631 -13.73 -42.10 6.10
C GLY A 631 -14.52 -40.86 6.51
N LEU A 632 -14.01 -39.65 6.23
CA LEU A 632 -14.75 -38.41 6.38
C LEU A 632 -14.76 -37.63 5.07
N ASP A 633 -15.89 -36.99 4.79
CA ASP A 633 -15.98 -35.96 3.75
C ASP A 633 -15.98 -34.60 4.45
N ASP A 634 -15.17 -33.67 3.96
CA ASP A 634 -15.05 -32.32 4.51
C ASP A 634 -14.67 -32.29 6.00
N ALA A 635 -13.43 -32.68 6.27
CA ALA A 635 -12.91 -32.75 7.63
C ALA A 635 -12.94 -31.40 8.37
N GLU A 636 -12.80 -30.29 7.64
CA GLU A 636 -12.87 -28.96 8.23
C GLU A 636 -14.29 -28.59 8.70
N ALA A 637 -15.33 -28.87 7.90
CA ALA A 637 -16.71 -28.69 8.34
C ALA A 637 -17.06 -29.64 9.50
N GLU A 638 -16.62 -30.90 9.46
CA GLU A 638 -16.85 -31.87 10.54
C GLU A 638 -16.22 -31.41 11.86
N LEU A 639 -14.98 -30.91 11.83
CA LEU A 639 -14.33 -30.36 13.03
C LEU A 639 -15.11 -29.16 13.57
N LEU A 640 -15.51 -28.22 12.71
CA LEU A 640 -16.26 -27.04 13.14
C LEU A 640 -17.67 -27.40 13.66
N ARG A 641 -18.30 -28.44 13.10
CA ARG A 641 -19.58 -28.99 13.57
C ARG A 641 -19.48 -29.54 14.99
N ARG A 642 -18.34 -30.15 15.37
CA ARG A 642 -18.07 -30.59 16.74
C ARG A 642 -17.79 -29.42 17.69
N ILE A 643 -17.13 -28.37 17.19
CA ILE A 643 -16.81 -27.16 17.97
C ILE A 643 -18.06 -26.33 18.28
N ARG A 644 -18.99 -26.21 17.33
CA ARG A 644 -20.15 -25.30 17.44
C ARG A 644 -21.02 -25.51 18.70
N PRO A 645 -21.36 -26.75 19.12
CA PRO A 645 -22.08 -27.00 20.37
C PRO A 645 -21.34 -26.53 21.62
N VAL A 646 -20.00 -26.53 21.61
CA VAL A 646 -19.16 -26.14 22.76
C VAL A 646 -19.11 -24.62 22.90
N VAL A 647 -18.78 -23.92 21.82
CA VAL A 647 -18.60 -22.46 21.85
C VAL A 647 -19.93 -21.72 21.82
N GLY A 648 -20.99 -22.34 21.30
CA GLY A 648 -22.33 -21.79 21.19
C GLY A 648 -22.61 -21.11 19.84
N GLN A 649 -23.91 -21.04 19.52
CA GLN A 649 -24.42 -20.54 18.23
C GLN A 649 -24.34 -19.00 18.09
N ARG A 650 -23.99 -18.27 19.15
CA ARG A 650 -23.83 -16.81 19.11
C ARG A 650 -22.42 -16.38 18.72
N VAL A 651 -21.42 -17.24 18.95
CA VAL A 651 -20.02 -16.96 18.65
C VAL A 651 -19.83 -16.72 17.15
N ILE A 652 -19.10 -15.67 16.80
CA ILE A 652 -18.72 -15.39 15.42
C ILE A 652 -17.49 -16.22 15.07
N VAL A 653 -17.57 -17.01 14.01
CA VAL A 653 -16.44 -17.82 13.53
C VAL A 653 -15.81 -17.17 12.31
N SER A 654 -14.52 -16.88 12.38
CA SER A 654 -13.72 -16.43 11.24
C SER A 654 -12.74 -17.51 10.85
N ALA A 655 -12.70 -17.88 9.57
CA ALA A 655 -11.74 -18.83 9.03
C ALA A 655 -10.73 -18.16 8.09
N SER A 656 -9.45 -18.50 8.23
CA SER A 656 -8.39 -18.19 7.29
C SER A 656 -7.86 -19.47 6.66
N MET A 657 -7.66 -19.45 5.35
CA MET A 657 -7.36 -20.66 4.57
C MET A 657 -6.34 -20.41 3.47
N ASP A 658 -5.76 -21.49 2.95
CA ASP A 658 -5.05 -21.47 1.68
C ASP A 658 -6.03 -21.26 0.51
N LEU A 659 -5.59 -20.64 -0.58
CA LEU A 659 -6.39 -20.48 -1.80
C LEU A 659 -6.59 -21.80 -2.56
N HIS A 660 -5.75 -22.80 -2.29
CA HIS A 660 -5.95 -24.17 -2.72
C HIS A 660 -6.99 -24.90 -1.86
N GLY A 661 -7.43 -24.35 -0.73
CA GLY A 661 -8.48 -24.96 0.08
C GLY A 661 -9.80 -25.21 -0.67
N ASN A 662 -10.60 -26.16 -0.20
CA ASN A 662 -11.90 -26.52 -0.74
C ASN A 662 -13.02 -26.03 0.19
N VAL A 663 -13.80 -25.05 -0.27
CA VAL A 663 -14.86 -24.45 0.55
C VAL A 663 -16.21 -25.07 0.21
N SER A 664 -16.65 -26.05 1.01
CA SER A 664 -18.00 -26.60 0.85
C SER A 664 -19.07 -25.58 1.22
N ALA A 665 -20.32 -25.85 0.79
CA ALA A 665 -21.46 -25.05 1.19
C ALA A 665 -21.70 -25.10 2.70
N GLU A 666 -21.39 -26.23 3.34
CA GLU A 666 -21.56 -26.42 4.78
C GLU A 666 -20.52 -25.63 5.57
N LEU A 667 -19.23 -25.72 5.21
CA LEU A 667 -18.18 -24.90 5.82
C LEU A 667 -18.48 -23.41 5.67
N ALA A 668 -18.87 -22.98 4.46
CA ALA A 668 -19.27 -21.60 4.19
C ALA A 668 -20.51 -21.18 5.00
N HIS A 669 -21.41 -22.10 5.32
CA HIS A 669 -22.60 -21.83 6.14
C HIS A 669 -22.22 -21.65 7.62
N ILE A 670 -21.41 -22.56 8.16
CA ILE A 670 -21.06 -22.60 9.59
C ILE A 670 -20.03 -21.50 9.94
N CYS A 671 -19.18 -21.04 9.02
CA CYS A 671 -18.31 -19.87 9.22
C CYS A 671 -19.08 -18.56 9.03
N ASP A 672 -18.79 -17.53 9.82
CA ASP A 672 -19.38 -16.19 9.66
C ASP A 672 -18.55 -15.31 8.73
N LEU A 673 -17.24 -15.41 8.88
CA LEU A 673 -16.23 -14.82 8.01
C LEU A 673 -15.35 -15.95 7.48
N ILE A 674 -14.97 -15.87 6.21
CA ILE A 674 -14.08 -16.84 5.58
C ILE A 674 -13.28 -16.15 4.48
N THR A 675 -11.97 -16.33 4.49
CA THR A 675 -11.05 -15.68 3.55
C THR A 675 -9.88 -16.60 3.23
N CYS A 676 -9.17 -16.29 2.14
CA CYS A 676 -7.97 -17.03 1.74
C CYS A 676 -6.85 -16.14 1.25
N TYR A 677 -5.70 -16.77 1.04
CA TYR A 677 -4.56 -16.16 0.36
C TYR A 677 -4.98 -15.62 -1.01
N ARG A 678 -4.34 -14.55 -1.47
CA ARG A 678 -4.59 -13.90 -2.75
C ARG A 678 -3.40 -14.02 -3.70
N LYS A 679 -2.31 -14.66 -3.27
CA LYS A 679 -1.11 -14.89 -4.08
C LYS A 679 -0.75 -16.37 -4.13
N ALA A 680 -0.32 -16.82 -5.32
CA ALA A 680 0.33 -18.10 -5.58
C ALA A 680 1.63 -17.81 -6.39
N PRO A 681 2.83 -17.93 -5.79
CA PRO A 681 3.15 -18.46 -4.45
C PRO A 681 2.61 -17.63 -3.27
N HIS A 682 2.45 -18.26 -2.10
CA HIS A 682 1.77 -17.72 -0.91
C HIS A 682 2.61 -16.69 -0.13
N GLU A 683 2.92 -15.58 -0.79
CA GLU A 683 3.66 -14.47 -0.18
C GLU A 683 2.80 -13.65 0.81
N ASP A 684 1.50 -13.94 0.93
CA ASP A 684 0.52 -13.20 1.75
C ASP A 684 -0.20 -14.06 2.82
N GLU A 685 0.39 -15.19 3.22
CA GLU A 685 -0.16 -16.07 4.27
C GLU A 685 -0.45 -15.31 5.57
N LEU A 686 0.58 -14.69 6.16
CA LEU A 686 0.46 -13.98 7.44
C LEU A 686 -0.48 -12.77 7.35
N GLU A 687 -0.45 -12.06 6.21
CA GLU A 687 -1.36 -10.94 5.95
C GLU A 687 -2.82 -11.40 5.94
N THR A 688 -3.10 -12.56 5.36
CA THR A 688 -4.45 -13.13 5.31
C THR A 688 -4.92 -13.59 6.68
N LYS A 689 -4.06 -14.28 7.45
CA LYS A 689 -4.37 -14.68 8.83
C LYS A 689 -4.68 -13.46 9.70
N GLU A 690 -3.85 -12.42 9.62
CA GLU A 690 -4.10 -11.14 10.30
C GLU A 690 -5.40 -10.48 9.83
N ARG A 691 -5.69 -10.49 8.51
CA ARG A 691 -6.93 -9.95 7.94
C ARG A 691 -8.17 -10.67 8.48
N ALA A 692 -8.14 -11.99 8.59
CA ALA A 692 -9.24 -12.78 9.15
C ALA A 692 -9.53 -12.42 10.61
N CYS A 693 -8.47 -12.27 11.42
CA CYS A 693 -8.57 -11.83 12.81
C CYS A 693 -9.04 -10.39 12.95
N ARG A 694 -8.48 -9.47 12.15
CA ARG A 694 -8.88 -8.05 12.14
C ARG A 694 -10.34 -7.88 11.73
N ASN A 695 -10.82 -8.61 10.73
CA ASN A 695 -12.23 -8.57 10.33
C ASN A 695 -13.14 -9.14 11.42
N LEU A 696 -12.70 -10.20 12.12
CA LEU A 696 -13.42 -10.75 13.28
C LEU A 696 -13.54 -9.72 14.40
N VAL A 697 -12.42 -9.13 14.84
CA VAL A 697 -12.40 -8.12 15.90
C VAL A 697 -13.25 -6.91 15.52
N LYS A 698 -13.09 -6.38 14.30
CA LYS A 698 -13.92 -5.27 13.81
C LYS A 698 -15.41 -5.58 13.86
N LEU A 699 -15.80 -6.80 13.51
CA LEU A 699 -17.20 -7.21 13.56
C LEU A 699 -17.70 -7.27 15.00
N LEU A 700 -16.94 -7.88 15.92
CA LEU A 700 -17.30 -7.98 17.33
C LEU A 700 -17.39 -6.60 18.01
N VAL A 701 -16.48 -5.68 17.68
CA VAL A 701 -16.49 -4.30 18.19
C VAL A 701 -17.63 -3.47 17.62
N ALA A 702 -17.97 -3.66 16.33
CA ALA A 702 -19.05 -2.92 15.68
C ALA A 702 -20.45 -3.33 16.16
N THR A 703 -20.61 -4.54 16.70
CA THR A 703 -21.90 -5.05 17.19
C THR A 703 -21.84 -5.59 18.63
N PRO A 704 -21.52 -4.76 19.65
CA PRO A 704 -21.43 -5.24 21.03
C PRO A 704 -22.77 -5.81 21.49
N GLY A 705 -22.81 -7.10 21.82
CA GLY A 705 -24.02 -7.79 22.29
C GLY A 705 -25.12 -8.02 21.23
N SER A 706 -24.89 -7.67 19.96
CA SER A 706 -25.81 -7.92 18.84
C SER A 706 -25.24 -8.97 17.90
N VAL A 707 -26.00 -10.03 17.60
CA VAL A 707 -25.59 -11.13 16.69
C VAL A 707 -25.95 -10.77 15.25
N GLN A 708 -25.52 -9.61 14.76
CA GLN A 708 -25.73 -9.26 13.35
C GLN A 708 -24.68 -9.97 12.51
N ARG A 709 -25.09 -11.02 11.79
CA ARG A 709 -24.21 -11.79 10.90
C ARG A 709 -24.19 -11.18 9.50
N PRO A 710 -23.02 -11.14 8.83
CA PRO A 710 -22.94 -10.60 7.49
C PRO A 710 -23.60 -11.56 6.48
N LEU A 711 -24.06 -10.99 5.37
CA LEU A 711 -24.50 -11.74 4.20
C LEU A 711 -23.29 -12.38 3.52
N LYS A 712 -23.48 -13.59 3.01
CA LYS A 712 -22.47 -14.35 2.27
C LYS A 712 -23.06 -14.77 0.92
N ALA A 713 -22.32 -14.52 -0.16
CA ALA A 713 -22.57 -15.12 -1.45
C ALA A 713 -21.52 -16.19 -1.71
N TRP A 714 -21.95 -17.44 -1.84
CA TRP A 714 -21.12 -18.60 -2.16
C TRP A 714 -21.46 -19.06 -3.57
N ILE A 715 -20.48 -19.01 -4.48
CA ILE A 715 -20.67 -19.45 -5.87
C ILE A 715 -19.62 -20.53 -6.18
N PRO A 716 -20.04 -21.81 -6.34
CA PRO A 716 -19.16 -22.84 -6.83
C PRO A 716 -18.93 -22.66 -8.32
N VAL A 717 -17.67 -22.75 -8.74
CA VAL A 717 -17.27 -22.67 -10.15
C VAL A 717 -16.70 -24.04 -10.56
N PRO A 718 -17.22 -24.71 -11.60
CA PRO A 718 -16.80 -26.07 -11.95
C PRO A 718 -15.45 -26.08 -12.70
N VAL A 719 -14.42 -25.58 -12.04
CA VAL A 719 -13.02 -25.55 -12.45
C VAL A 719 -12.20 -26.12 -11.29
N LEU A 720 -11.27 -27.03 -11.61
CA LEU A 720 -10.31 -27.60 -10.66
C LEU A 720 -8.96 -27.68 -11.37
N LEU A 721 -8.01 -26.87 -10.93
CA LEU A 721 -6.69 -26.70 -11.55
C LEU A 721 -5.60 -26.87 -10.50
N PRO A 722 -4.41 -27.36 -10.87
CA PRO A 722 -3.27 -27.38 -9.95
C PRO A 722 -2.74 -25.96 -9.70
N GLY A 723 -2.08 -25.78 -8.55
CA GLY A 723 -1.50 -24.49 -8.14
C GLY A 723 -0.51 -23.94 -9.17
N GLU A 724 0.21 -24.82 -9.84
CA GLU A 724 1.19 -24.52 -10.88
C GLU A 724 0.58 -23.92 -12.14
N GLN A 725 -0.72 -24.15 -12.38
CA GLN A 725 -1.47 -23.47 -13.44
C GLN A 725 -2.08 -22.16 -13.00
N THR A 726 -2.22 -21.92 -11.69
CA THR A 726 -2.95 -20.77 -11.14
C THR A 726 -2.04 -19.76 -10.44
N SER A 727 -0.74 -19.79 -10.73
CA SER A 727 0.21 -18.80 -10.20
C SER A 727 -0.18 -17.37 -10.56
N THR A 728 -0.35 -16.54 -9.54
CA THR A 728 -0.73 -15.12 -9.66
C THR A 728 0.38 -14.23 -10.21
N ARG A 729 1.56 -14.79 -10.54
CA ARG A 729 2.65 -14.09 -11.23
C ARG A 729 2.35 -13.85 -12.71
N VAL A 730 1.49 -14.67 -13.32
CA VAL A 730 1.20 -14.65 -14.75
C VAL A 730 -0.30 -14.53 -15.02
N ASP A 731 -0.65 -14.06 -16.21
CA ASP A 731 -2.05 -14.08 -16.66
C ASP A 731 -2.47 -15.51 -17.05
N PRO A 732 -3.73 -15.89 -16.81
CA PRO A 732 -4.86 -15.04 -16.39
C PRO A 732 -5.03 -14.90 -14.86
N ALA A 733 -4.32 -15.67 -14.04
CA ALA A 733 -4.46 -15.63 -12.58
C ALA A 733 -4.22 -14.22 -12.02
N ARG A 734 -3.18 -13.53 -12.50
CA ARG A 734 -2.85 -12.15 -12.12
C ARG A 734 -4.04 -11.20 -12.29
N ARG A 735 -4.68 -11.17 -13.47
CA ARG A 735 -5.86 -10.31 -13.71
C ARG A 735 -7.11 -10.75 -12.94
N VAL A 736 -7.31 -12.06 -12.75
CA VAL A 736 -8.47 -12.58 -12.00
C VAL A 736 -8.36 -12.24 -10.51
N TYR A 737 -7.20 -12.45 -9.90
CA TYR A 737 -6.98 -12.14 -8.49
C TYR A 737 -6.91 -10.63 -8.22
N ALA A 738 -6.48 -9.81 -9.19
CA ALA A 738 -6.61 -8.36 -9.09
C ALA A 738 -8.07 -7.91 -8.92
N ALA A 739 -9.02 -8.59 -9.59
CA ALA A 739 -10.44 -8.30 -9.45
C ALA A 739 -11.00 -8.61 -8.05
N VAL A 740 -10.38 -9.55 -7.31
CA VAL A 740 -10.77 -9.85 -5.92
C VAL A 740 -10.58 -8.63 -5.03
N ALA A 741 -9.45 -7.94 -5.16
CA ALA A 741 -9.18 -6.71 -4.43
C ALA A 741 -10.17 -5.59 -4.78
N GLU A 742 -10.53 -5.45 -6.06
CA GLU A 742 -11.53 -4.48 -6.51
C GLU A 742 -12.91 -4.75 -5.92
N VAL A 743 -13.32 -6.02 -5.81
CA VAL A 743 -14.61 -6.40 -5.22
C VAL A 743 -14.59 -6.21 -3.70
N ALA A 744 -13.50 -6.59 -3.03
CA ALA A 744 -13.33 -6.38 -1.60
C ALA A 744 -13.35 -4.89 -1.19
N ALA A 745 -12.97 -3.99 -2.11
CA ALA A 745 -12.97 -2.54 -1.87
C ALA A 745 -14.34 -1.86 -2.11
N ARG A 746 -15.38 -2.61 -2.53
CA ARG A 746 -16.71 -2.04 -2.75
C ARG A 746 -17.40 -1.69 -1.43
N GLU A 747 -18.13 -0.60 -1.43
CA GLU A 747 -19.00 -0.24 -0.30
C GLU A 747 -20.01 -1.38 -0.03
N GLY A 748 -20.24 -1.68 1.25
CA GLY A 748 -21.10 -2.79 1.68
C GLY A 748 -20.45 -4.18 1.64
N VAL A 749 -19.21 -4.34 1.17
CA VAL A 749 -18.44 -5.59 1.21
C VAL A 749 -17.42 -5.54 2.37
N ILE A 750 -17.34 -6.63 3.14
CA ILE A 750 -16.34 -6.83 4.20
C ILE A 750 -15.10 -7.51 3.63
N ASP A 751 -15.29 -8.58 2.86
CA ASP A 751 -14.20 -9.30 2.20
C ASP A 751 -14.67 -10.05 0.95
N ALA A 752 -13.72 -10.34 0.06
CA ALA A 752 -13.90 -11.18 -1.11
C ALA A 752 -12.72 -12.14 -1.26
N ALA A 753 -13.01 -13.36 -1.70
CA ALA A 753 -12.03 -14.43 -1.83
C ALA A 753 -12.39 -15.38 -2.98
N LEU A 754 -11.35 -15.98 -3.58
CA LEU A 754 -11.42 -16.95 -4.66
C LEU A 754 -10.50 -18.12 -4.32
N TRP A 755 -11.10 -19.29 -4.11
CA TRP A 755 -10.38 -20.56 -4.00
C TRP A 755 -10.34 -21.23 -5.35
N VAL A 756 -9.18 -21.78 -5.72
CA VAL A 756 -9.01 -22.61 -6.91
C VAL A 756 -9.50 -24.04 -6.65
N GLY A 757 -9.49 -24.46 -5.37
CA GLY A 757 -9.66 -25.84 -4.96
C GLY A 757 -8.37 -26.64 -5.11
N TYR A 758 -8.27 -27.74 -4.36
CA TYR A 758 -7.06 -28.56 -4.32
C TYR A 758 -7.32 -29.85 -5.10
N PRO A 759 -6.60 -30.13 -6.20
CA PRO A 759 -6.99 -31.19 -7.10
C PRO A 759 -6.69 -32.59 -6.59
N TRP A 760 -5.79 -32.77 -5.61
CA TRP A 760 -5.32 -34.10 -5.21
C TRP A 760 -6.10 -34.75 -4.07
N SER A 761 -7.24 -34.17 -3.65
CA SER A 761 -8.08 -34.72 -2.57
C SER A 761 -9.21 -35.64 -3.04
N ASP A 762 -9.65 -35.55 -4.30
CA ASP A 762 -10.82 -36.27 -4.87
C ASP A 762 -12.01 -36.41 -3.88
N GLU A 763 -12.55 -35.29 -3.42
CA GLU A 763 -13.78 -35.23 -2.62
C GLU A 763 -14.89 -34.48 -3.39
N PRO A 764 -16.18 -34.67 -3.03
CA PRO A 764 -17.29 -33.97 -3.67
C PRO A 764 -17.19 -32.43 -3.65
N ARG A 765 -16.48 -31.86 -2.67
CA ARG A 765 -16.29 -30.42 -2.51
C ARG A 765 -15.17 -29.83 -3.39
N ASN A 766 -14.36 -30.65 -4.05
CA ASN A 766 -13.20 -30.20 -4.81
C ASN A 766 -13.61 -29.48 -6.09
N ARG A 767 -13.54 -28.15 -6.02
CA ARG A 767 -13.74 -27.21 -7.12
C ARG A 767 -13.41 -25.81 -6.63
N ALA A 768 -13.22 -24.91 -7.58
CA ALA A 768 -13.11 -23.51 -7.28
C ALA A 768 -14.39 -22.94 -6.67
N VAL A 769 -14.22 -21.96 -5.78
CA VAL A 769 -15.31 -21.29 -5.08
C VAL A 769 -14.99 -19.80 -4.99
N VAL A 770 -16.00 -18.98 -5.27
CA VAL A 770 -15.99 -17.56 -4.94
C VAL A 770 -16.82 -17.34 -3.69
N MET A 771 -16.27 -16.59 -2.74
CA MET A 771 -17.03 -16.01 -1.63
C MET A 771 -16.91 -14.50 -1.62
N VAL A 772 -18.04 -13.84 -1.38
CA VAL A 772 -18.08 -12.43 -0.98
C VAL A 772 -18.92 -12.31 0.27
N VAL A 773 -18.42 -11.58 1.25
CA VAL A 773 -19.04 -11.37 2.56
C VAL A 773 -19.26 -9.88 2.77
N GLY A 774 -20.43 -9.48 3.25
CA GLY A 774 -20.77 -8.06 3.41
C GLY A 774 -22.13 -7.81 4.05
N TRP A 775 -22.57 -6.56 4.05
CA TRP A 775 -23.82 -6.14 4.70
C TRP A 775 -24.97 -5.95 3.70
N GLU A 776 -24.65 -5.74 2.43
CA GLU A 776 -25.63 -5.42 1.39
C GLU A 776 -25.74 -6.51 0.32
N LYS A 777 -26.97 -6.98 0.06
CA LYS A 777 -27.23 -8.07 -0.88
C LYS A 777 -26.76 -7.76 -2.31
N GLY A 778 -26.89 -6.51 -2.76
CA GLY A 778 -26.50 -6.08 -4.11
C GLY A 778 -24.98 -6.19 -4.33
N PRO A 779 -24.16 -5.38 -3.64
CA PRO A 779 -22.70 -5.43 -3.75
C PRO A 779 -22.11 -6.82 -3.52
N VAL A 780 -22.63 -7.57 -2.54
CA VAL A 780 -22.16 -8.94 -2.24
C VAL A 780 -22.48 -9.90 -3.39
N GLY A 781 -23.73 -9.94 -3.85
CA GLY A 781 -24.14 -10.83 -4.94
C GLY A 781 -23.46 -10.50 -6.28
N GLU A 782 -23.45 -9.21 -6.66
CA GLU A 782 -22.82 -8.76 -7.91
C GLU A 782 -21.30 -8.94 -7.90
N GLY A 783 -20.66 -8.72 -6.74
CA GLY A 783 -19.24 -8.97 -6.55
C GLY A 783 -18.90 -10.44 -6.76
N ALA A 784 -19.66 -11.34 -6.14
CA ALA A 784 -19.45 -12.78 -6.28
C ALA A 784 -19.68 -13.26 -7.72
N GLU A 785 -20.78 -12.82 -8.36
CA GLU A 785 -21.05 -13.17 -9.76
C GLU A 785 -19.96 -12.68 -10.71
N ARG A 786 -19.43 -11.48 -10.48
CA ARG A 786 -18.35 -10.93 -11.31
C ARG A 786 -17.10 -11.80 -11.21
N LEU A 787 -16.65 -12.14 -10.01
CA LEU A 787 -15.46 -12.97 -9.82
C LEU A 787 -15.66 -14.37 -10.40
N ALA A 788 -16.83 -14.97 -10.19
CA ALA A 788 -17.15 -16.30 -10.70
C ALA A 788 -17.12 -16.34 -12.23
N ARG A 789 -17.71 -15.33 -12.90
CA ARG A 789 -17.67 -15.20 -14.36
C ARG A 789 -16.25 -14.96 -14.87
N LEU A 790 -15.50 -14.05 -14.25
CA LEU A 790 -14.12 -13.77 -14.66
C LEU A 790 -13.24 -15.02 -14.60
N PHE A 791 -13.34 -15.80 -13.52
CA PHE A 791 -12.59 -17.04 -13.38
C PHE A 791 -13.06 -18.11 -14.37
N TRP A 792 -14.38 -18.26 -14.52
CA TRP A 792 -14.96 -19.20 -15.49
C TRP A 792 -14.53 -18.88 -16.92
N ASP A 793 -14.66 -17.64 -17.36
CA ASP A 793 -14.34 -17.23 -18.73
C ASP A 793 -12.85 -17.39 -19.03
N ALA A 794 -12.00 -17.17 -18.03
CA ALA A 794 -10.55 -17.36 -18.15
C ALA A 794 -10.08 -18.81 -18.06
N ARG A 795 -10.95 -19.79 -17.73
CA ARG A 795 -10.56 -21.17 -17.37
C ARG A 795 -9.66 -21.87 -18.40
N SER A 796 -9.83 -21.58 -19.70
CA SER A 796 -9.04 -22.19 -20.78
C SER A 796 -7.72 -21.47 -21.07
N GLU A 797 -7.51 -20.29 -20.50
CA GLU A 797 -6.27 -19.52 -20.63
C GLU A 797 -5.21 -19.92 -19.61
N PHE A 798 -5.60 -20.56 -18.49
CA PHE A 798 -4.66 -21.02 -17.47
C PHE A 798 -3.70 -22.08 -18.03
N LYS A 799 -2.41 -21.89 -17.76
CA LYS A 799 -1.29 -22.72 -18.21
C LYS A 799 -0.26 -22.82 -17.09
N PHE A 800 0.59 -23.84 -17.15
CA PHE A 800 1.70 -23.97 -16.20
C PHE A 800 2.60 -22.73 -16.25
N VAL A 801 3.05 -22.29 -15.07
CA VAL A 801 3.90 -21.10 -14.89
C VAL A 801 5.28 -21.21 -15.57
N ALA A 802 5.73 -22.44 -15.85
CA ALA A 802 6.93 -22.74 -16.63
C ALA A 802 6.58 -23.61 -17.83
N ALA A 803 7.49 -23.69 -18.80
CA ALA A 803 7.37 -24.65 -19.89
C ALA A 803 7.33 -26.08 -19.30
N ALA A 804 6.24 -26.80 -19.58
CA ALA A 804 5.95 -28.10 -18.99
C ALA A 804 5.90 -29.19 -20.06
N ASP A 805 6.62 -30.28 -19.83
CA ASP A 805 6.67 -31.44 -20.73
C ASP A 805 7.05 -32.71 -19.95
N SER A 806 7.20 -33.84 -20.65
CA SER A 806 7.76 -35.08 -20.11
C SER A 806 9.19 -34.88 -19.58
N LEU A 807 9.57 -35.69 -18.58
CA LEU A 807 10.91 -35.64 -17.97
C LEU A 807 12.04 -35.68 -19.01
N ASN A 808 11.92 -36.53 -20.04
CA ASN A 808 12.97 -36.66 -21.06
C ASN A 808 13.14 -35.37 -21.87
N VAL A 809 12.04 -34.73 -22.30
CA VAL A 809 12.08 -33.46 -23.03
C VAL A 809 12.67 -32.35 -22.15
N CYS A 810 12.29 -32.31 -20.88
CA CYS A 810 12.84 -31.36 -19.91
C CYS A 810 14.36 -31.54 -19.70
N LEU A 811 14.82 -32.80 -19.56
CA LEU A 811 16.25 -33.11 -19.41
C LEU A 811 17.03 -32.80 -20.69
N ASP A 812 16.50 -33.14 -21.87
CA ASP A 812 17.14 -32.82 -23.15
C ASP A 812 17.25 -31.30 -23.34
N ALA A 813 16.22 -30.53 -22.94
CA ALA A 813 16.27 -29.07 -22.93
C ALA A 813 17.32 -28.51 -21.96
N ALA A 814 17.45 -29.08 -20.77
CA ALA A 814 18.46 -28.68 -19.79
C ALA A 814 19.89 -28.99 -20.27
N ILE A 815 20.10 -30.15 -20.89
CA ILE A 815 21.39 -30.58 -21.48
C ILE A 815 21.77 -29.69 -22.67
N ALA A 816 20.81 -29.41 -23.57
CA ALA A 816 21.02 -28.54 -24.72
C ALA A 816 21.13 -27.06 -24.36
N SER A 817 20.82 -26.68 -23.11
CA SER A 817 20.88 -25.28 -22.67
C SER A 817 22.31 -24.73 -22.73
N PRO A 818 22.49 -23.50 -23.24
CA PRO A 818 23.80 -22.87 -23.31
C PRO A 818 24.25 -22.43 -21.90
N ARG A 819 25.56 -22.22 -21.71
CA ARG A 819 26.17 -22.04 -20.38
C ARG A 819 25.63 -20.83 -19.62
N GLU A 820 25.21 -19.78 -20.33
CA GLU A 820 24.58 -18.59 -19.76
C GLU A 820 23.20 -18.85 -19.13
N LYS A 821 22.50 -19.93 -19.53
CA LYS A 821 21.24 -20.37 -18.92
C LYS A 821 21.44 -21.34 -17.74
N ARG A 822 22.67 -21.50 -17.23
CA ARG A 822 22.99 -22.37 -16.08
C ARG A 822 23.22 -21.56 -14.78
N PRO A 823 22.70 -22.00 -13.61
CA PRO A 823 22.07 -23.31 -13.39
C PRO A 823 20.68 -23.41 -14.01
N PHE A 824 20.43 -24.54 -14.66
CA PHE A 824 19.14 -24.86 -15.27
C PHE A 824 18.31 -25.71 -14.31
N PHE A 825 17.14 -25.22 -13.92
CA PHE A 825 16.27 -25.90 -12.98
C PHE A 825 15.27 -26.81 -13.69
N VAL A 826 15.08 -28.02 -13.15
CA VAL A 826 14.04 -28.95 -13.55
C VAL A 826 13.18 -29.26 -12.32
N SER A 827 11.93 -28.82 -12.36
CA SER A 827 10.95 -29.14 -11.33
C SER A 827 10.39 -30.54 -11.58
N ASP A 828 10.66 -31.49 -10.67
CA ASP A 828 10.03 -32.82 -10.65
C ASP A 828 8.67 -32.71 -9.94
N SER A 829 7.59 -32.58 -10.72
CA SER A 829 6.33 -32.09 -10.19
C SER A 829 5.42 -33.15 -9.56
N GLY A 830 5.53 -34.42 -10.01
CA GLY A 830 4.61 -35.49 -9.63
C GLY A 830 4.79 -36.05 -8.23
N ASP A 831 5.96 -35.83 -7.63
CA ASP A 831 6.28 -36.25 -6.26
C ASP A 831 6.73 -35.06 -5.39
N ASN A 832 6.06 -33.93 -5.56
CA ASN A 832 6.30 -32.71 -4.78
C ASN A 832 5.83 -32.89 -3.32
N PRO A 833 6.73 -32.88 -2.31
CA PRO A 833 6.35 -33.02 -0.90
C PRO A 833 5.47 -31.86 -0.39
N THR A 834 5.48 -30.72 -1.06
CA THR A 834 4.70 -29.54 -0.69
C THR A 834 3.31 -29.48 -1.32
N ALA A 835 3.00 -30.44 -2.20
CA ALA A 835 1.64 -30.68 -2.69
C ALA A 835 1.04 -31.97 -2.12
N GLY A 836 1.71 -32.62 -1.14
CA GLY A 836 1.27 -33.90 -0.58
C GLY A 836 1.95 -35.16 -1.14
N GLY A 837 2.96 -35.04 -2.00
CA GLY A 837 3.76 -36.17 -2.47
C GLY A 837 4.56 -36.84 -1.35
N SER A 838 4.87 -38.14 -1.48
CA SER A 838 5.65 -38.86 -0.47
C SER A 838 7.12 -38.45 -0.47
N GLY A 839 7.62 -37.88 -1.57
CA GLY A 839 9.00 -37.46 -1.77
C GLY A 839 9.95 -38.61 -2.07
N ASP A 840 9.51 -39.87 -1.88
CA ASP A 840 10.31 -41.08 -2.02
C ASP A 840 10.05 -41.86 -3.31
N VAL A 841 9.27 -41.31 -4.25
CA VAL A 841 9.11 -41.91 -5.58
C VAL A 841 10.44 -41.90 -6.32
N THR A 842 10.87 -43.09 -6.77
CA THR A 842 12.17 -43.32 -7.42
C THR A 842 12.15 -43.09 -8.93
N TRP A 843 10.97 -42.98 -9.54
CA TRP A 843 10.75 -43.02 -10.99
C TRP A 843 11.62 -42.04 -11.80
N SER A 844 11.76 -40.80 -11.32
CA SER A 844 12.52 -39.73 -11.96
C SER A 844 14.02 -39.95 -11.80
N LEU A 845 14.49 -40.20 -10.56
CA LEU A 845 15.90 -40.43 -10.28
C LEU A 845 16.45 -41.66 -11.03
N THR A 846 15.70 -42.76 -11.10
CA THR A 846 16.10 -43.94 -11.88
C THR A 846 16.40 -43.57 -13.34
N ARG A 847 15.51 -42.79 -13.97
CA ARG A 847 15.69 -42.35 -15.37
C ARG A 847 16.83 -41.36 -15.54
N ILE A 848 17.03 -40.47 -14.57
CA ILE A 848 18.15 -39.53 -14.54
C ILE A 848 19.46 -40.31 -14.46
N LEU A 849 19.61 -41.22 -13.50
CA LEU A 849 20.81 -42.04 -13.37
C LEU A 849 21.03 -42.95 -14.58
N ASP A 850 19.99 -43.28 -15.34
CA ASP A 850 20.10 -44.06 -16.57
C ASP A 850 20.60 -43.30 -17.80
N ARG A 851 20.59 -41.96 -17.77
CA ARG A 851 21.08 -41.11 -18.87
C ARG A 851 22.56 -41.33 -19.15
N PRO A 852 22.96 -41.66 -20.40
CA PRO A 852 24.37 -41.81 -20.76
C PRO A 852 25.22 -40.58 -20.44
N GLU A 853 24.69 -39.37 -20.61
CA GLU A 853 25.39 -38.11 -20.35
C GLU A 853 25.80 -37.95 -18.89
N PHE A 854 25.08 -38.60 -17.98
CA PHE A 854 25.33 -38.51 -16.55
C PHE A 854 26.20 -39.66 -16.01
N LYS A 855 26.44 -40.71 -16.82
CA LYS A 855 27.18 -41.93 -16.44
C LYS A 855 28.69 -41.85 -16.64
N THR A 856 29.20 -41.26 -17.73
CA THR A 856 30.54 -41.67 -18.26
C THR A 856 31.64 -40.61 -18.30
N ASP A 857 31.49 -39.42 -17.71
CA ASP A 857 32.60 -38.46 -17.62
C ASP A 857 32.54 -37.60 -16.34
N PRO A 858 33.41 -37.82 -15.34
CA PRO A 858 33.53 -36.96 -14.18
C PRO A 858 34.05 -35.57 -14.60
N GLY A 859 33.14 -34.66 -14.95
CA GLY A 859 33.48 -33.26 -15.25
C GLY A 859 32.63 -32.59 -16.33
N ARG A 860 31.86 -33.36 -17.13
CA ARG A 860 31.04 -32.79 -18.20
C ARG A 860 29.82 -32.01 -17.70
N TYR A 861 29.18 -32.51 -16.64
CA TYR A 861 28.04 -31.89 -15.98
C TYR A 861 28.22 -31.92 -14.47
N THR A 862 27.57 -31.01 -13.76
CA THR A 862 27.29 -31.07 -12.33
C THR A 862 25.79 -31.05 -12.15
N VAL A 863 25.20 -32.18 -11.78
CA VAL A 863 23.75 -32.34 -11.59
C VAL A 863 23.44 -32.51 -10.11
N ILE A 864 22.55 -31.70 -9.55
CA ILE A 864 22.06 -31.85 -8.18
C ILE A 864 20.64 -32.42 -8.23
N TYR A 865 20.35 -33.44 -7.43
CA TYR A 865 19.00 -33.98 -7.27
C TYR A 865 18.55 -33.90 -5.81
N ALA A 866 17.50 -33.12 -5.55
CA ALA A 866 16.94 -32.85 -4.23
C ALA A 866 15.45 -33.23 -4.18
N SER A 867 15.04 -34.27 -3.46
CA SER A 867 15.84 -35.27 -2.74
C SER A 867 15.13 -36.63 -2.79
N LEU A 868 15.70 -37.65 -2.16
CA LEU A 868 15.06 -38.96 -1.98
C LEU A 868 15.18 -39.43 -0.51
N PRO A 869 14.06 -39.56 0.23
CA PRO A 869 14.06 -40.21 1.53
C PRO A 869 14.58 -41.64 1.47
N GLY A 870 15.40 -42.03 2.45
CA GLY A 870 15.96 -43.36 2.58
C GLY A 870 16.71 -43.52 3.90
N PRO A 871 16.00 -43.74 5.03
CA PRO A 871 16.59 -43.74 6.38
C PRO A 871 17.80 -44.69 6.49
N SER A 872 17.66 -45.93 6.03
CA SER A 872 18.74 -46.93 6.09
C SER A 872 19.91 -46.60 5.18
N ALA A 873 19.66 -46.00 4.02
CA ALA A 873 20.71 -45.52 3.12
C ALA A 873 21.50 -44.37 3.75
N VAL A 874 20.82 -43.41 4.38
CA VAL A 874 21.43 -42.29 5.08
C VAL A 874 22.31 -42.77 6.22
N GLU A 875 21.82 -43.70 7.05
CA GLU A 875 22.60 -44.26 8.17
C GLU A 875 23.84 -45.02 7.68
N THR A 876 23.68 -45.85 6.66
CA THR A 876 24.79 -46.62 6.06
C THR A 876 25.85 -45.69 5.47
N ALA A 877 25.44 -44.70 4.67
CA ALA A 877 26.36 -43.77 4.04
C ALA A 877 27.04 -42.83 5.06
N ALA A 878 26.31 -42.36 6.07
CA ALA A 878 26.87 -41.55 7.15
C ALA A 878 27.86 -42.31 8.03
N ALA A 879 27.67 -43.63 8.22
CA ALA A 879 28.59 -44.49 8.95
C ALA A 879 29.88 -44.78 8.15
N ALA A 880 29.78 -44.90 6.82
CA ALA A 880 30.94 -45.07 5.96
C ALA A 880 31.85 -43.81 5.91
N GLY A 881 31.25 -42.63 6.04
CA GLY A 881 31.97 -41.35 6.12
C GLY A 881 32.25 -40.70 4.77
N VAL A 882 32.56 -39.40 4.80
CA VAL A 882 32.83 -38.60 3.58
C VAL A 882 34.07 -39.14 2.85
N GLY A 883 33.96 -39.31 1.54
CA GLY A 883 34.99 -39.89 0.66
C GLY A 883 34.89 -41.41 0.49
N ALA A 884 34.08 -42.11 1.27
CA ALA A 884 33.87 -43.54 1.11
C ALA A 884 32.97 -43.85 -0.10
N THR A 885 33.26 -44.94 -0.82
CA THR A 885 32.33 -45.49 -1.82
C THR A 885 31.35 -46.45 -1.15
N VAL A 886 30.06 -46.21 -1.34
CA VAL A 886 28.98 -47.01 -0.74
C VAL A 886 28.00 -47.49 -1.81
N SER A 887 27.40 -48.66 -1.58
CA SER A 887 26.24 -49.14 -2.34
C SER A 887 25.04 -49.16 -1.40
N VAL A 888 24.06 -48.31 -1.65
CA VAL A 888 22.86 -48.15 -0.81
C VAL A 888 21.57 -48.31 -1.63
N VAL A 889 20.47 -48.62 -0.95
CA VAL A 889 19.12 -48.71 -1.53
C VAL A 889 18.25 -47.67 -0.84
N ALA A 890 17.58 -46.80 -1.62
CA ALA A 890 16.77 -45.70 -1.09
C ALA A 890 15.49 -45.47 -1.93
N GLY A 891 14.50 -44.82 -1.32
CA GLY A 891 13.20 -44.52 -1.93
C GLY A 891 12.25 -45.72 -1.98
N ALA A 892 10.98 -45.43 -2.31
CA ALA A 892 9.87 -46.38 -2.39
C ALA A 892 9.61 -47.20 -1.09
N ASP A 893 9.93 -46.62 0.07
CA ASP A 893 9.58 -47.19 1.38
C ASP A 893 8.10 -46.88 1.72
N VAL A 894 7.58 -45.76 1.23
CA VAL A 894 6.21 -45.27 1.43
C VAL A 894 5.41 -45.45 0.15
N ASP A 895 5.91 -44.93 -0.98
CA ASP A 895 5.19 -44.96 -2.25
C ASP A 895 5.96 -45.71 -3.35
N ASP A 896 5.70 -47.02 -3.43
CA ASP A 896 6.28 -47.96 -4.39
C ASP A 896 5.45 -48.08 -5.69
N GLN A 897 4.35 -47.33 -5.82
CA GLN A 897 3.42 -47.48 -6.96
C GLN A 897 4.07 -47.19 -8.31
N PHE A 898 5.05 -46.29 -8.33
CA PHE A 898 5.64 -45.76 -9.56
C PHE A 898 7.05 -46.32 -9.82
N GLY A 899 7.60 -47.13 -8.91
CA GLY A 899 8.90 -47.76 -9.08
C GLY A 899 9.39 -48.45 -7.81
N PRO A 900 10.27 -49.47 -7.95
CA PRO A 900 10.87 -50.13 -6.79
C PRO A 900 11.93 -49.23 -6.11
N PRO A 901 12.40 -49.60 -4.90
CA PRO A 901 13.54 -48.96 -4.26
C PRO A 901 14.77 -48.94 -5.18
N LEU A 902 15.50 -47.83 -5.18
CA LEU A 902 16.61 -47.59 -6.10
C LEU A 902 17.95 -47.95 -5.46
N LYS A 903 18.62 -48.95 -6.02
CA LYS A 903 20.02 -49.26 -5.69
C LYS A 903 20.96 -48.30 -6.42
N MET A 904 21.82 -47.63 -5.68
CA MET A 904 22.84 -46.73 -6.22
C MET A 904 24.20 -46.96 -5.56
N THR A 905 25.26 -46.87 -6.36
CA THR A 905 26.65 -46.98 -5.90
C THR A 905 27.38 -45.67 -6.21
N GLY A 906 27.97 -45.06 -5.19
CA GLY A 906 28.61 -43.75 -5.34
C GLY A 906 29.47 -43.35 -4.15
N GLU A 907 30.13 -42.21 -4.28
CA GLU A 907 30.98 -41.62 -3.23
C GLU A 907 30.12 -40.79 -2.26
N VAL A 908 30.32 -40.93 -0.96
CA VAL A 908 29.70 -40.07 0.06
C VAL A 908 30.37 -38.69 0.01
N TYR A 909 29.68 -37.70 -0.57
CA TYR A 909 30.22 -36.35 -0.77
C TYR A 909 30.09 -35.46 0.48
N ALA A 910 28.95 -35.53 1.16
CA ALA A 910 28.67 -34.72 2.35
C ALA A 910 27.73 -35.44 3.31
N VAL A 911 27.85 -35.12 4.60
CA VAL A 911 26.97 -35.60 5.67
C VAL A 911 26.61 -34.40 6.55
N LYS A 912 25.32 -34.18 6.77
CA LYS A 912 24.77 -33.17 7.68
C LYS A 912 23.92 -33.84 8.74
N ARG A 913 24.15 -33.49 10.01
CA ARG A 913 23.40 -33.99 11.17
C ARG A 913 22.70 -32.82 11.87
N GLY A 914 21.54 -33.09 12.47
CA GLY A 914 20.78 -32.09 13.23
C GLY A 914 19.90 -31.18 12.38
N ASP A 915 19.52 -31.60 11.17
CA ASP A 915 18.54 -30.84 10.38
C ASP A 915 17.16 -30.91 11.05
N LYS A 916 16.47 -29.77 11.14
CA LYS A 916 15.17 -29.65 11.82
C LYS A 916 14.09 -30.56 11.23
N TYR A 917 14.14 -30.85 9.94
CA TYR A 917 13.11 -31.62 9.24
C TYR A 917 13.62 -33.00 8.87
N ALA A 918 14.78 -33.07 8.21
CA ALA A 918 15.33 -34.32 7.71
C ALA A 918 16.03 -35.16 8.80
N GLU A 919 16.35 -34.57 9.96
CA GLU A 919 17.26 -35.09 11.01
C GLU A 919 18.70 -35.27 10.54
N MET A 920 18.90 -36.06 9.48
CA MET A 920 20.17 -36.34 8.85
C MET A 920 20.01 -36.34 7.34
N GLU A 921 21.00 -35.76 6.66
CA GLU A 921 21.06 -35.65 5.21
C GLU A 921 22.43 -36.11 4.74
N VAL A 922 22.49 -36.89 3.66
CA VAL A 922 23.74 -37.36 3.05
C VAL A 922 23.68 -37.11 1.56
N VAL A 923 24.79 -36.67 0.97
CA VAL A 923 24.93 -36.56 -0.48
C VAL A 923 25.74 -37.74 -1.00
N VAL A 924 25.16 -38.54 -1.88
CA VAL A 924 25.86 -39.62 -2.59
C VAL A 924 26.07 -39.18 -4.04
N ARG A 925 27.33 -39.10 -4.46
CA ARG A 925 27.71 -38.76 -5.82
C ARG A 925 27.78 -40.03 -6.68
N VAL A 926 26.89 -40.14 -7.67
CA VAL A 926 26.82 -41.23 -8.65
C VAL A 926 27.15 -40.66 -10.02
N GLY A 927 28.36 -40.96 -10.53
CA GLY A 927 28.88 -40.30 -11.72
C GLY A 927 28.99 -38.78 -11.53
N CYS A 928 28.19 -38.02 -12.29
CA CYS A 928 28.11 -36.56 -12.15
C CYS A 928 26.89 -36.04 -11.37
N VAL A 929 26.05 -36.95 -10.85
CA VAL A 929 24.82 -36.62 -10.12
C VAL A 929 25.08 -36.66 -8.61
N PHE A 930 24.81 -35.54 -7.94
CA PHE A 930 24.83 -35.37 -6.49
C PHE A 930 23.42 -35.61 -5.96
N VAL A 931 23.16 -36.83 -5.50
CA VAL A 931 21.85 -37.24 -4.97
C VAL A 931 21.81 -36.92 -3.49
N ILE A 932 20.85 -36.09 -3.08
CA ILE A 932 20.61 -35.81 -1.67
C ILE A 932 19.64 -36.88 -1.12
N LEU A 933 20.11 -37.65 -0.14
CA LEU A 933 19.34 -38.61 0.61
C LEU A 933 18.99 -38.04 1.99
N THR A 934 17.74 -38.23 2.43
CA THR A 934 17.26 -37.70 3.72
C THR A 934 16.74 -38.81 4.62
N LYS A 935 16.97 -38.70 5.94
CA LYS A 935 16.43 -39.66 6.91
C LYS A 935 14.93 -39.46 7.10
N ARG A 936 14.45 -38.23 7.04
CA ARG A 936 13.01 -37.90 6.99
C ARG A 936 12.70 -37.01 5.80
N ARG A 937 11.44 -37.01 5.37
CA ARG A 937 10.94 -36.19 4.28
C ARG A 937 11.18 -34.70 4.56
N LYS A 938 11.74 -33.99 3.59
CA LYS A 938 12.08 -32.56 3.67
C LYS A 938 11.94 -31.90 2.29
N PRO A 939 11.24 -30.76 2.18
CA PRO A 939 11.25 -29.93 0.98
C PRO A 939 12.55 -29.10 0.88
N TYR A 940 13.00 -28.81 -0.34
CA TYR A 940 14.21 -28.02 -0.63
C TYR A 940 13.81 -26.72 -1.32
N HIS A 941 13.68 -25.64 -0.54
CA HIS A 941 13.11 -24.36 -1.00
C HIS A 941 14.11 -23.20 -0.91
N LYS A 942 15.22 -23.38 -0.19
CA LYS A 942 16.18 -22.32 0.12
C LYS A 942 17.56 -22.67 -0.39
N GLU A 943 18.34 -21.66 -0.74
CA GLU A 943 19.73 -21.86 -1.19
C GLU A 943 20.55 -22.59 -0.11
N ARG A 944 20.30 -22.28 1.17
CA ARG A 944 20.94 -22.93 2.31
C ARG A 944 20.72 -24.44 2.40
N ASP A 945 19.59 -24.94 1.87
CA ASP A 945 19.28 -26.38 1.90
C ASP A 945 20.32 -27.18 1.09
N PHE A 946 20.99 -26.51 0.13
CA PHE A 946 22.07 -27.07 -0.68
C PHE A 946 23.45 -26.71 -0.10
N THR A 947 23.68 -25.45 0.27
CA THR A 947 25.02 -25.02 0.72
C THR A 947 25.44 -25.65 2.05
N ASP A 948 24.49 -25.95 2.94
CA ASP A 948 24.77 -26.70 4.17
C ASP A 948 25.29 -28.13 3.89
N LEU A 949 25.00 -28.66 2.70
CA LEU A 949 25.48 -29.95 2.21
C LEU A 949 26.75 -29.80 1.35
N LYS A 950 27.42 -28.65 1.42
CA LYS A 950 28.61 -28.29 0.62
C LYS A 950 28.36 -28.28 -0.89
N LEU A 951 27.10 -28.29 -1.32
CA LEU A 951 26.72 -28.15 -2.72
C LEU A 951 26.69 -26.67 -3.12
N ARG A 952 26.94 -26.39 -4.39
CA ARG A 952 26.95 -25.03 -4.94
C ARG A 952 25.90 -24.92 -6.05
N PRO A 953 24.62 -24.72 -5.71
CA PRO A 953 23.53 -24.78 -6.70
C PRO A 953 23.67 -23.71 -7.80
N ARG A 954 24.27 -22.55 -7.50
CA ARG A 954 24.55 -21.49 -8.48
C ARG A 954 25.65 -21.83 -9.49
N GLU A 955 26.51 -22.79 -9.18
CA GLU A 955 27.59 -23.25 -10.06
C GLU A 955 27.26 -24.57 -10.76
N ALA A 956 26.18 -25.25 -10.36
CA ALA A 956 25.73 -26.48 -10.98
C ALA A 956 25.24 -26.22 -12.42
N ASP A 957 25.31 -27.25 -13.25
CA ASP A 957 24.75 -27.18 -14.60
C ASP A 957 23.24 -27.37 -14.56
N ILE A 958 22.79 -28.37 -13.78
CA ILE A 958 21.37 -28.74 -13.65
C ILE A 958 21.05 -28.94 -12.17
N VAL A 959 19.93 -28.36 -11.72
CA VAL A 959 19.38 -28.55 -10.38
C VAL A 959 17.97 -29.11 -10.51
N ILE A 960 17.76 -30.32 -9.99
CA ILE A 960 16.49 -31.03 -10.03
C ILE A 960 15.89 -31.01 -8.63
N VAL A 961 14.69 -30.47 -8.50
CA VAL A 961 14.00 -30.28 -7.23
C VAL A 961 12.58 -30.83 -7.31
N LYS A 962 12.15 -31.57 -6.29
CA LYS A 962 10.77 -32.05 -6.17
C LYS A 962 9.84 -30.94 -5.71
N ILE A 963 9.41 -30.10 -6.65
CA ILE A 963 8.53 -28.95 -6.43
C ILE A 963 7.72 -28.69 -7.69
N GLY A 964 6.57 -28.05 -7.58
CA GLY A 964 5.85 -27.53 -8.74
C GLY A 964 6.48 -26.24 -9.26
N TYR A 965 6.11 -25.11 -8.68
CA TYR A 965 6.73 -23.81 -9.01
C TYR A 965 7.92 -23.48 -8.10
N LEU A 966 8.92 -22.77 -8.63
CA LEU A 966 10.08 -22.36 -7.84
C LEU A 966 9.72 -21.28 -6.82
N GLU A 967 10.06 -21.56 -5.56
CA GLU A 967 10.06 -20.60 -4.46
C GLU A 967 11.03 -19.43 -4.73
N PRO A 968 10.86 -18.26 -4.09
CA PRO A 968 11.61 -17.04 -4.42
C PRO A 968 13.13 -17.22 -4.55
N GLU A 969 13.80 -17.86 -3.58
CA GLU A 969 15.25 -18.07 -3.62
C GLU A 969 15.68 -18.99 -4.78
N LEU A 970 14.91 -20.05 -5.07
CA LEU A 970 15.22 -20.95 -6.19
C LEU A 970 14.95 -20.29 -7.53
N TYR A 971 13.86 -19.53 -7.63
CA TYR A 971 13.52 -18.76 -8.82
C TYR A 971 14.62 -17.74 -9.15
N ASP A 972 15.14 -17.05 -8.13
CA ASP A 972 16.25 -16.10 -8.28
C ASP A 972 17.59 -16.76 -8.64
N MET A 973 17.78 -18.05 -8.31
CA MET A 973 18.95 -18.82 -8.73
C MET A 973 18.85 -19.31 -10.18
N ALA A 974 17.65 -19.65 -10.64
CA ALA A 974 17.43 -20.28 -11.93
C ALA A 974 17.71 -19.31 -13.10
N LYS A 975 18.57 -19.71 -14.03
CA LYS A 975 18.78 -18.99 -15.30
C LYS A 975 18.04 -19.61 -16.48
N GLY A 976 17.58 -20.85 -16.31
CA GLY A 976 16.63 -21.55 -17.15
C GLY A 976 15.78 -22.46 -16.26
N TRP A 977 14.52 -22.70 -16.63
CA TRP A 977 13.60 -23.47 -15.82
C TRP A 977 12.52 -24.14 -16.67
N VAL A 978 12.26 -25.41 -16.35
CA VAL A 978 11.15 -26.22 -16.91
C VAL A 978 10.48 -27.04 -15.81
N LEU A 979 9.22 -27.41 -16.05
CA LEU A 979 8.41 -28.29 -15.20
C LEU A 979 8.29 -29.68 -15.84
N ALA A 980 8.89 -30.70 -15.23
CA ALA A 980 8.77 -32.07 -15.68
C ALA A 980 7.49 -32.70 -15.12
N LEU A 981 6.54 -33.03 -16.00
CA LEU A 981 5.26 -33.68 -15.69
C LEU A 981 5.46 -35.18 -15.39
N THR A 982 6.07 -35.47 -14.24
CA THR A 982 6.35 -36.82 -13.76
C THR A 982 5.14 -37.47 -13.09
N PRO A 983 5.06 -38.82 -13.08
CA PRO A 983 4.03 -39.53 -12.33
C PRO A 983 4.32 -39.51 -10.83
N GLY A 984 3.26 -39.48 -10.01
CA GLY A 984 3.34 -39.59 -8.57
C GLY A 984 2.00 -39.25 -7.90
N GLY A 985 1.97 -39.25 -6.57
CA GLY A 985 0.75 -38.95 -5.81
C GLY A 985 0.22 -37.53 -5.98
N VAL A 986 0.97 -36.64 -6.63
CA VAL A 986 0.59 -35.25 -6.92
C VAL A 986 0.81 -34.91 -8.40
N ASP A 987 0.53 -35.88 -9.28
CA ASP A 987 0.65 -35.72 -10.72
C ASP A 987 -0.10 -34.46 -11.21
N GLN A 988 0.59 -33.64 -11.99
CA GLN A 988 0.09 -32.39 -12.56
C GLN A 988 -0.84 -32.62 -13.76
N ASP A 989 -0.74 -33.79 -14.41
CA ASP A 989 -1.69 -34.23 -15.41
C ASP A 989 -2.90 -34.89 -14.73
N LEU A 990 -3.80 -34.05 -14.22
CA LEU A 990 -4.93 -34.48 -13.39
C LEU A 990 -5.75 -35.65 -13.97
N PRO A 991 -6.05 -35.70 -15.29
CA PRO A 991 -6.72 -36.86 -15.89
C PRO A 991 -6.04 -38.22 -15.66
N ARG A 992 -4.71 -38.27 -15.46
CA ARG A 992 -3.99 -39.53 -15.19
C ARG A 992 -4.27 -40.10 -13.81
N LEU A 993 -4.64 -39.26 -12.84
CA LEU A 993 -4.92 -39.67 -11.46
C LEU A 993 -6.25 -40.44 -11.32
N GLY A 994 -7.16 -40.25 -12.28
CA GLY A 994 -8.40 -41.03 -12.34
C GLY A 994 -9.43 -40.68 -11.26
N HIS A 995 -9.63 -39.38 -10.99
CA HIS A 995 -10.67 -38.86 -10.08
C HIS A 995 -12.04 -39.51 -10.27
N LYS A 996 -12.69 -39.88 -9.17
CA LYS A 996 -13.99 -40.57 -9.19
C LYS A 996 -15.08 -39.86 -8.39
N ARG A 997 -14.70 -39.00 -7.44
CA ARG A 997 -15.63 -38.46 -6.44
C ARG A 997 -15.97 -36.99 -6.66
N ILE A 998 -15.19 -36.27 -7.46
CA ILE A 998 -15.51 -34.89 -7.85
C ILE A 998 -16.85 -34.80 -8.61
N TRP A 999 -17.54 -33.66 -8.47
CA TRP A 999 -18.77 -33.39 -9.20
C TRP A 999 -18.46 -33.05 -10.66
N ARG A 1000 -19.07 -33.76 -11.62
CA ARG A 1000 -18.92 -33.52 -13.06
C ARG A 1000 -20.21 -32.97 -13.69
N PRO A 1001 -20.13 -32.10 -14.73
CA PRO A 1001 -18.94 -31.75 -15.48
C PRO A 1001 -18.00 -30.79 -14.72
N MET A 1002 -16.68 -30.98 -14.88
CA MET A 1002 -15.62 -30.19 -14.23
C MET A 1002 -14.49 -29.89 -15.21
N TRP A 1003 -14.06 -28.63 -15.34
CA TRP A 1003 -12.88 -28.32 -16.15
C TRP A 1003 -11.61 -28.62 -15.33
N PRO A 1004 -10.58 -29.28 -15.90
CA PRO A 1004 -10.39 -29.64 -17.31
C PRO A 1004 -10.85 -31.06 -17.71
N PHE A 1005 -11.42 -31.86 -16.78
CA PHE A 1005 -11.88 -33.23 -17.01
C PHE A 1005 -12.98 -33.35 -18.07
N ASP A 1006 -13.86 -32.34 -18.14
CA ASP A 1006 -14.97 -32.22 -19.06
C ASP A 1006 -14.84 -30.96 -19.91
N ARG A 1007 -15.24 -31.03 -21.19
CA ARG A 1007 -15.18 -29.90 -22.14
C ARG A 1007 -16.57 -29.33 -22.49
N LEU A 1008 -17.64 -30.07 -22.26
CA LEU A 1008 -19.01 -29.69 -22.60
C LEU A 1008 -19.77 -29.27 -21.34
N PHE A 1009 -20.23 -28.02 -21.30
CA PHE A 1009 -21.02 -27.47 -20.20
C PHE A 1009 -22.33 -26.90 -20.75
N LEU A 1010 -23.44 -27.58 -20.48
CA LEU A 1010 -24.78 -27.10 -20.83
C LEU A 1010 -25.28 -26.25 -19.66
N PHE A 1011 -25.34 -24.92 -19.85
CA PHE A 1011 -25.95 -23.92 -18.96
C PHE A 1011 -25.24 -23.66 -17.61
N LEU A 1012 -24.50 -22.54 -17.51
CA LEU A 1012 -23.91 -22.14 -16.22
C LEU A 1012 -24.21 -20.69 -15.75
N PHE A 1013 -24.53 -19.71 -16.61
CA PHE A 1013 -24.67 -18.31 -16.14
C PHE A 1013 -25.65 -17.42 -16.93
N SER A 1014 -26.89 -17.84 -17.18
CA SER A 1014 -27.91 -16.99 -17.82
C SER A 1014 -28.90 -16.44 -16.79
N SER A 1015 -28.92 -15.12 -16.57
CA SER A 1015 -29.89 -14.48 -15.68
C SER A 1015 -31.32 -14.58 -16.24
N PRO A 1016 -32.37 -14.69 -15.41
CA PRO A 1016 -33.76 -14.76 -15.87
C PRO A 1016 -34.20 -13.59 -16.76
N ARG A 1017 -33.59 -12.41 -16.59
CA ARG A 1017 -33.88 -11.20 -17.40
C ARG A 1017 -33.31 -11.26 -18.83
N ALA A 1018 -32.17 -11.91 -19.01
CA ALA A 1018 -31.60 -12.14 -20.34
C ALA A 1018 -32.42 -13.17 -21.13
N ILE A 1019 -33.03 -14.15 -20.45
CA ILE A 1019 -33.88 -15.18 -21.06
C ILE A 1019 -35.12 -14.56 -21.72
N ILE A 1020 -35.81 -13.66 -21.04
CA ILE A 1020 -37.01 -13.00 -21.61
C ILE A 1020 -36.62 -12.17 -22.84
N THR A 1021 -35.51 -11.44 -22.77
CA THR A 1021 -35.07 -10.58 -23.88
C THR A 1021 -34.61 -11.41 -25.09
N THR A 1022 -33.84 -12.47 -24.88
CA THR A 1022 -33.36 -13.34 -25.97
C THR A 1022 -34.49 -14.20 -26.54
N VAL A 1023 -35.40 -14.73 -25.72
CA VAL A 1023 -36.57 -15.47 -26.21
C VAL A 1023 -37.48 -14.54 -27.00
N VAL A 1024 -37.71 -13.29 -26.56
CA VAL A 1024 -38.49 -12.30 -27.31
C VAL A 1024 -37.79 -11.91 -28.62
N VAL A 1025 -36.48 -11.68 -28.61
CA VAL A 1025 -35.72 -11.35 -29.83
C VAL A 1025 -35.71 -12.52 -30.81
N VAL A 1026 -35.52 -13.76 -30.34
CA VAL A 1026 -35.60 -14.96 -31.19
C VAL A 1026 -37.02 -15.17 -31.70
N LEU A 1027 -38.06 -14.95 -30.89
CA LEU A 1027 -39.45 -15.00 -31.36
C LEU A 1027 -39.71 -13.94 -32.43
N VAL A 1028 -39.22 -12.72 -32.24
CA VAL A 1028 -39.35 -11.62 -33.21
C VAL A 1028 -38.61 -11.96 -34.51
N ILE A 1029 -37.39 -12.50 -34.43
CA ILE A 1029 -36.64 -12.94 -35.61
C ILE A 1029 -37.36 -14.08 -36.34
N VAL A 1030 -37.89 -15.07 -35.61
CA VAL A 1030 -38.65 -16.18 -36.19
C VAL A 1030 -39.94 -15.66 -36.85
N VAL A 1031 -40.65 -14.73 -36.21
CA VAL A 1031 -41.84 -14.09 -36.79
C VAL A 1031 -41.48 -13.27 -38.04
N VAL A 1032 -40.38 -12.52 -38.02
CA VAL A 1032 -39.90 -11.76 -39.19
C VAL A 1032 -39.52 -12.70 -40.33
N ILE A 1033 -38.83 -13.82 -40.05
CA ILE A 1033 -38.50 -14.84 -41.06
C ILE A 1033 -39.77 -15.48 -41.64
N ILE A 1034 -40.75 -15.82 -40.79
CA ILE A 1034 -42.03 -16.38 -41.24
C ILE A 1034 -42.78 -15.38 -42.15
N VAL A 1035 -42.83 -14.10 -41.77
CA VAL A 1035 -43.44 -13.05 -42.59
C VAL A 1035 -42.68 -12.90 -43.91
N LEU A 1036 -41.35 -12.92 -43.91
CA LEU A 1036 -40.55 -12.82 -45.13
C LEU A 1036 -40.79 -14.01 -46.06
N VAL A 1037 -40.88 -15.23 -45.52
CA VAL A 1037 -41.20 -16.45 -46.28
C VAL A 1037 -42.61 -16.37 -46.86
N ILE A 1038 -43.60 -15.91 -46.09
CA ILE A 1038 -44.97 -15.71 -46.58
C ILE A 1038 -45.00 -14.68 -47.72
N VAL A 1039 -44.29 -13.56 -47.58
CA VAL A 1039 -44.20 -12.54 -48.65
C VAL A 1039 -43.53 -13.11 -49.90
N ILE A 1040 -42.45 -13.88 -49.76
CA ILE A 1040 -41.78 -14.54 -50.89
C ILE A 1040 -42.73 -15.54 -51.57
N VAL A 1041 -43.46 -16.35 -50.80
CA VAL A 1041 -44.44 -17.30 -51.35
C VAL A 1041 -45.57 -16.56 -52.09
N ILE A 1042 -46.10 -15.47 -51.53
CA ILE A 1042 -47.12 -14.65 -52.19
C ILE A 1042 -46.58 -14.06 -53.50
N VAL A 1043 -45.37 -13.51 -53.50
CA VAL A 1043 -44.74 -12.96 -54.72
C VAL A 1043 -44.55 -14.05 -55.77
N VAL A 1044 -44.07 -15.23 -55.38
CA VAL A 1044 -43.92 -16.38 -56.30
C VAL A 1044 -45.27 -16.82 -56.85
N VAL A 1045 -46.32 -16.92 -56.03
CA VAL A 1045 -47.67 -17.28 -56.48
C VAL A 1045 -48.22 -16.22 -57.43
N VAL A 1046 -48.06 -14.92 -57.14
CA VAL A 1046 -48.49 -13.84 -58.03
C VAL A 1046 -47.74 -13.89 -59.35
N VAL A 1047 -46.43 -14.11 -59.34
CA VAL A 1047 -45.63 -14.25 -60.58
C VAL A 1047 -46.09 -15.48 -61.38
N VAL A 1048 -46.33 -16.62 -60.74
CA VAL A 1048 -46.82 -17.83 -61.40
C VAL A 1048 -48.22 -17.62 -61.99
N VAL A 1049 -49.11 -16.94 -61.27
CA VAL A 1049 -50.46 -16.59 -61.78
C VAL A 1049 -50.36 -15.62 -62.95
N VAL A 1050 -49.51 -14.60 -62.88
CA VAL A 1050 -49.29 -13.64 -63.98
C VAL A 1050 -48.72 -14.36 -65.21
N VAL A 1051 -47.76 -15.28 -65.02
CA VAL A 1051 -47.19 -16.09 -66.10
C VAL A 1051 -48.26 -17.02 -66.70
N LEU A 1052 -49.07 -17.68 -65.87
CA LEU A 1052 -50.19 -18.51 -66.34
C LEU A 1052 -51.22 -17.70 -67.12
N VAL A 1053 -51.58 -16.50 -66.65
CA VAL A 1053 -52.49 -15.60 -67.36
C VAL A 1053 -51.88 -15.16 -68.68
N LEU A 1054 -50.60 -14.82 -68.72
CA LEU A 1054 -49.87 -14.51 -69.96
C LEU A 1054 -49.84 -15.70 -70.92
N VAL A 1055 -49.61 -16.91 -70.43
CA VAL A 1055 -49.65 -18.14 -71.25
C VAL A 1055 -51.06 -18.38 -71.79
N VAL A 1056 -52.10 -18.21 -70.97
CA VAL A 1056 -53.50 -18.31 -71.41
C VAL A 1056 -53.84 -17.24 -72.44
N ILE A 1057 -53.40 -15.99 -72.26
CA ILE A 1057 -53.58 -14.92 -73.24
C ILE A 1057 -52.86 -15.26 -74.55
N ILE A 1058 -51.63 -15.79 -74.49
CA ILE A 1058 -50.86 -16.22 -75.66
C ILE A 1058 -51.56 -17.38 -76.38
N VAL A 1059 -52.06 -18.38 -75.64
CA VAL A 1059 -52.81 -19.52 -76.18
C VAL A 1059 -54.12 -19.07 -76.83
N ILE A 1060 -54.88 -18.18 -76.19
CA ILE A 1060 -56.12 -17.62 -76.73
C ILE A 1060 -55.83 -16.80 -78.01
N THR A 1061 -54.80 -15.94 -77.98
CA THR A 1061 -54.44 -15.13 -79.16
C THR A 1061 -53.88 -15.96 -80.32
N THR A 1062 -53.26 -17.13 -80.05
CA THR A 1062 -52.83 -18.07 -81.11
C THR A 1062 -53.95 -18.98 -81.61
N THR A 1063 -55.01 -19.23 -80.83
CA THR A 1063 -56.16 -20.03 -81.29
C THR A 1063 -57.25 -19.22 -82.03
N THR A 1064 -57.26 -17.89 -81.93
CA THR A 1064 -58.11 -17.01 -82.77
C THR A 1064 -57.45 -16.58 -84.10
N ARG A 1065 -56.32 -17.18 -84.49
CA ARG A 1065 -55.67 -17.01 -85.80
C ARG A 1065 -55.47 -18.37 -86.52
N MET A 1066 -56.48 -19.24 -86.42
CA MET A 1066 -56.73 -20.32 -87.38
C MET A 1066 -58.10 -20.14 -87.99
#